data_AF-A0A9N9NT89-F1
#
_entry.id   AF-A0A9N9NT89-F1
#
_cell.length_a   1.000
_cell.length_b   1.000
_cell.length_c   1.000
_cell.angle_alpha   90.00
_cell.angle_beta   90.00
_cell.angle_gamma   90.00
#
_symmetry.space_group_name_H-M   'P 1'
#
loop_
_entity.id
_entity.type
_entity.pdbx_description
1 polymer ?
#
loop_
_entity_poly.entity_id
_entity_poly.type
_entity_poly.pdbx_seq_one_letter_code
_entity_poly.pdbx_strand_id
1 'polypeptide(L)'
;DPFAKMEENFEEMDINVHIAMDKYARACSRLEELINALQPNESEDRLVISCVQIIDLLTEHKELKNHFIIFHGVIPIIEMLEICSYASVLSRLLKIVNIIIASNINLQENLCLVGGIPVIMNFTSKRYPYEIRVEAAIFIRQICHTSPVILQMFISCRGLKVLVEFLQEDYNEHKELVWIAVNGIYGVFELQSPTPKNDFCRLLAKNGLLDPLAIMLHHVILDKDPAAGVYVERIVNILLMFSQGDAYVKEVMATRTRIVTRIFDSLDKLPQNLIVAMLKCIKNISMNSNTLEALQRAKAIQVLTTILDNQGPPYVTEISNQVLNTMFNLCRINKSRQEEAAKAGIIPHLQYFASNKTPLKQFALPILCDMAHTGQGCRDLLWKHNILQLYLDLLVDPFYQVNALEAILAWIQDETSKVESVLLLPKNIELILEAFIMAKANSFENILEPLHIITQLSTSVAFALAQPRFFKRLLHRLGHPKPVVRLNLLRILRSICDVHPQREAIAERYGLFEITSRMSREDPAVLIRELAREILSQGYFSTSITKKKSNNEIAISQKEPIIAEETDANVSDVEDNSARDDISLQEDITSINGSRRRALSSPPSSYTPSTLISTTQRPLSVTSLSPSLASYQQERKSSTSSSQSIKTPPSSVTSMS
;
A
#
# COMPACT_ATOMS: atom_id res chain seq x y z
N ASP A 1 44.07 38.56 -60.29
CA ASP A 1 44.83 38.26 -59.07
C ASP A 1 43.88 37.64 -58.05
N PRO A 2 44.10 36.39 -57.59
CA PRO A 2 43.26 35.77 -56.56
C PRO A 2 43.43 36.39 -55.16
N PHE A 3 44.50 37.15 -54.90
CA PHE A 3 44.77 37.77 -53.60
C PHE A 3 44.07 39.12 -53.42
N ALA A 4 43.90 39.91 -54.49
CA ALA A 4 43.13 41.16 -54.45
C ALA A 4 41.64 40.95 -54.06
N LYS A 5 41.04 39.84 -54.50
CA LYS A 5 39.68 39.44 -54.08
C LYS A 5 39.62 38.99 -52.61
N MET A 6 40.72 38.54 -52.02
CA MET A 6 40.75 38.18 -50.60
C MET A 6 40.90 39.42 -49.72
N GLU A 7 41.71 40.41 -50.13
CA GLU A 7 41.86 41.68 -49.41
C GLU A 7 40.57 42.51 -49.44
N GLU A 8 39.90 42.65 -50.60
CA GLU A 8 38.59 43.33 -50.68
C GLU A 8 37.53 42.63 -49.82
N ASN A 9 37.51 41.29 -49.79
CA ASN A 9 36.60 40.53 -48.93
C ASN A 9 36.91 40.69 -47.43
N PHE A 10 38.18 40.88 -47.05
CA PHE A 10 38.57 41.10 -45.66
C PHE A 10 38.20 42.52 -45.19
N GLU A 11 38.41 43.54 -46.02
CA GLU A 11 38.01 44.93 -45.72
C GLU A 11 36.48 45.08 -45.69
N GLU A 12 35.75 44.46 -46.62
CA GLU A 12 34.28 44.44 -46.56
C GLU A 12 33.76 43.72 -45.31
N MET A 13 34.42 42.63 -44.89
CA MET A 13 34.04 41.90 -43.68
C MET A 13 34.26 42.74 -42.41
N ASP A 14 35.35 43.51 -42.33
CA ASP A 14 35.67 44.36 -41.18
C ASP A 14 34.73 45.57 -41.07
N ILE A 15 34.38 46.18 -42.20
CA ILE A 15 33.37 47.27 -42.26
C ILE A 15 31.99 46.74 -41.86
N ASN A 16 31.61 45.55 -42.32
CA ASN A 16 30.33 44.93 -41.97
C ASN A 16 30.26 44.59 -40.46
N VAL A 17 31.37 44.17 -39.85
CA VAL A 17 31.45 43.94 -38.40
C VAL A 17 31.29 45.25 -37.62
N HIS A 18 31.94 46.33 -38.03
CA HIS A 18 31.79 47.64 -37.39
C HIS A 18 30.37 48.21 -37.51
N ILE A 19 29.73 48.08 -38.68
CA ILE A 19 28.33 48.49 -38.89
C ILE A 19 27.39 47.65 -38.01
N ALA A 20 27.64 46.36 -37.88
CA ALA A 20 26.86 45.48 -37.02
C ALA A 20 26.99 45.85 -35.53
N MET A 21 28.22 46.16 -35.07
CA MET A 21 28.47 46.61 -33.69
C MET A 21 27.80 47.96 -33.40
N ASP A 22 27.87 48.92 -34.32
CA ASP A 22 27.24 50.23 -34.14
C ASP A 22 25.70 50.13 -34.17
N LYS A 23 25.14 49.28 -35.05
CA LYS A 23 23.70 48.97 -35.06
C LYS A 23 23.26 48.34 -33.74
N TYR A 24 24.07 47.43 -33.18
CA TYR A 24 23.80 46.81 -31.89
C TYR A 24 23.88 47.81 -30.73
N ALA A 25 24.90 48.68 -30.70
CA ALA A 25 25.01 49.74 -29.69
C ALA A 25 23.81 50.70 -29.73
N ARG A 26 23.35 51.09 -30.92
CA ARG A 26 22.12 51.88 -31.10
C ARG A 26 20.88 51.16 -30.59
N ALA A 27 20.78 49.84 -30.82
CA ALA A 27 19.68 49.04 -30.30
C ALA A 27 19.70 48.96 -28.75
N CYS A 28 20.89 48.87 -28.13
CA CYS A 28 21.04 48.91 -26.67
C CYS A 28 20.59 50.25 -26.08
N SER A 29 21.07 51.38 -26.62
CA SER A 29 20.66 52.71 -26.15
C SER A 29 19.16 52.94 -26.34
N ARG A 30 18.60 52.48 -27.47
CA ARG A 30 17.16 52.58 -27.72
C ARG A 30 16.35 51.75 -26.72
N LEU A 31 16.83 50.58 -26.35
CA LEU A 31 16.19 49.74 -25.34
C LEU A 31 16.18 50.43 -23.97
N GLU A 32 17.28 51.04 -23.56
CA GLU A 32 17.38 51.79 -22.29
C GLU A 32 16.38 52.97 -22.25
N GLU A 33 16.28 53.75 -23.34
CA GLU A 33 15.29 54.82 -23.46
C GLU A 33 13.86 54.30 -23.31
N LEU A 34 13.53 53.18 -23.97
CA LEU A 34 12.19 52.61 -23.95
C LEU A 34 11.81 52.03 -22.59
N ILE A 35 12.76 51.41 -21.89
CA ILE A 35 12.56 50.93 -20.51
C ILE A 35 12.26 52.11 -19.59
N ASN A 36 13.02 53.21 -19.71
CA ASN A 36 12.82 54.40 -18.89
C ASN A 36 11.49 55.12 -19.20
N ALA A 37 10.96 54.99 -20.42
CA ALA A 37 9.67 55.52 -20.82
C ALA A 37 8.47 54.74 -20.27
N LEU A 38 8.67 53.55 -19.67
CA LEU A 38 7.60 52.79 -19.02
C LEU A 38 7.24 53.40 -17.65
N GLN A 39 6.55 54.55 -17.68
CA GLN A 39 6.13 55.28 -16.48
C GLN A 39 4.60 55.25 -16.32
N PRO A 40 4.07 55.18 -15.08
CA PRO A 40 2.62 55.08 -14.84
C PRO A 40 1.83 56.33 -15.24
N ASN A 41 2.49 57.47 -15.41
CA ASN A 41 1.86 58.74 -15.76
C ASN A 41 1.67 58.94 -17.28
N GLU A 42 2.14 58.01 -18.12
CA GLU A 42 1.99 58.11 -19.57
C GLU A 42 0.62 57.66 -20.07
N SER A 43 0.22 58.14 -21.26
CA SER A 43 -1.00 57.72 -21.94
C SER A 43 -0.92 56.27 -22.45
N GLU A 44 -2.06 55.56 -22.48
CA GLU A 44 -2.16 54.18 -22.98
C GLU A 44 -1.49 53.99 -24.36
N ASP A 45 -1.75 54.88 -25.32
CA ASP A 45 -1.20 54.78 -26.68
C ASP A 45 0.34 54.81 -26.70
N ARG A 46 0.95 55.67 -25.89
CA ARG A 46 2.41 55.79 -25.78
C ARG A 46 3.02 54.55 -25.16
N LEU A 47 2.42 54.05 -24.07
CA LEU A 47 2.86 52.81 -23.41
C LEU A 47 2.76 51.61 -24.36
N VAL A 48 1.67 51.52 -25.13
CA VAL A 48 1.49 50.46 -26.13
C VAL A 48 2.58 50.54 -27.20
N ILE A 49 2.84 51.73 -27.75
CA ILE A 49 3.91 51.93 -28.75
C ILE A 49 5.27 51.53 -28.19
N SER A 50 5.61 51.98 -26.98
CA SER A 50 6.87 51.62 -26.31
C SER A 50 7.00 50.11 -26.12
N CYS A 51 5.93 49.45 -25.66
CA CYS A 51 5.94 47.99 -25.49
C CYS A 51 6.12 47.25 -26.83
N VAL A 52 5.47 47.69 -27.90
CA VAL A 52 5.64 47.09 -29.24
C VAL A 52 7.07 47.24 -29.72
N GLN A 53 7.66 48.43 -29.59
CA GLN A 53 9.05 48.66 -29.96
C GLN A 53 10.04 47.81 -29.16
N ILE A 54 9.80 47.62 -27.85
CA ILE A 54 10.61 46.70 -27.03
C ILE A 54 10.48 45.26 -27.55
N ILE A 55 9.27 44.80 -27.85
CA ILE A 55 9.02 43.44 -28.38
C ILE A 55 9.75 43.24 -29.72
N ASP A 56 9.66 44.21 -30.63
CA ASP A 56 10.31 44.15 -31.94
C ASP A 56 11.83 44.09 -31.80
N LEU A 57 12.43 44.96 -30.97
CA LEU A 57 13.87 44.94 -30.68
C LEU A 57 14.34 43.60 -30.09
N LEU A 58 13.58 43.06 -29.13
CA LEU A 58 13.90 41.76 -28.51
C LEU A 58 13.75 40.57 -29.47
N THR A 59 12.88 40.71 -30.47
CA THR A 59 12.66 39.70 -31.51
C THR A 59 13.79 39.73 -32.55
N GLU A 60 14.23 40.93 -32.95
CA GLU A 60 15.35 41.12 -33.87
C GLU A 60 16.70 40.75 -33.24
N HIS A 61 16.93 41.15 -31.98
CA HIS A 61 18.22 41.01 -31.30
C HIS A 61 18.08 40.26 -29.97
N LYS A 62 18.14 38.92 -30.02
CA LYS A 62 17.99 38.06 -28.82
C LYS A 62 19.03 38.32 -27.72
N GLU A 63 20.21 38.84 -28.06
CA GLU A 63 21.28 39.16 -27.11
C GLU A 63 20.93 40.34 -26.18
N LEU A 64 20.00 41.20 -26.59
CA LEU A 64 19.54 42.34 -25.80
C LEU A 64 18.85 41.92 -24.49
N LYS A 65 18.36 40.67 -24.39
CA LYS A 65 17.77 40.15 -23.15
C LYS A 65 18.70 40.35 -21.95
N ASN A 66 20.00 40.08 -22.10
CA ASN A 66 20.97 40.20 -21.00
C ASN A 66 21.13 41.64 -20.49
N HIS A 67 20.84 42.63 -21.33
CA HIS A 67 20.90 44.04 -20.95
C HIS A 67 19.79 44.44 -19.98
N PHE A 68 18.71 43.66 -19.86
CA PHE A 68 17.69 43.88 -18.81
C PHE A 68 18.24 43.71 -17.39
N ILE A 69 19.30 42.91 -17.20
CA ILE A 69 20.00 42.82 -15.91
C ILE A 69 20.76 44.12 -15.66
N ILE A 70 21.47 44.62 -16.67
CA ILE A 70 22.34 45.81 -16.59
C ILE A 70 21.50 47.07 -16.35
N PHE A 71 20.41 47.24 -17.10
CA PHE A 71 19.54 48.40 -17.02
C PHE A 71 18.50 48.31 -15.90
N HIS A 72 18.55 47.28 -15.05
CA HIS A 72 17.52 47.01 -14.03
C HIS A 72 16.08 46.99 -14.59
N GLY A 73 15.91 46.70 -15.89
CA GLY A 73 14.67 46.89 -16.62
C GLY A 73 13.51 45.99 -16.19
N VAL A 74 13.79 44.99 -15.37
CA VAL A 74 12.75 44.12 -14.76
C VAL A 74 11.90 44.89 -13.74
N ILE A 75 12.51 45.79 -12.95
CA ILE A 75 11.81 46.51 -11.88
C ILE A 75 10.71 47.43 -12.43
N PRO A 76 10.99 48.32 -13.41
CA PRO A 76 9.95 49.17 -14.01
C PRO A 76 8.78 48.37 -14.61
N ILE A 77 9.06 47.19 -15.20
CA ILE A 77 8.02 46.32 -15.74
C ILE A 77 7.13 45.76 -14.63
N ILE A 78 7.72 45.29 -13.52
CA ILE A 78 6.95 44.76 -12.38
C ILE A 78 6.11 45.87 -11.73
N GLU A 79 6.69 47.04 -11.50
CA GLU A 79 5.96 48.20 -10.95
C GLU A 79 4.80 48.61 -11.87
N MET A 80 5.01 48.63 -13.19
CA MET A 80 3.94 48.90 -14.15
C MET A 80 2.86 47.83 -14.14
N LEU A 81 3.21 46.54 -13.97
CA LEU A 81 2.22 45.49 -13.83
C LEU A 81 1.39 45.66 -12.55
N GLU A 82 1.95 46.18 -11.45
CA GLU A 82 1.20 46.40 -10.22
C GLU A 82 0.23 47.59 -10.30
N ILE A 83 0.61 48.66 -11.02
CA ILE A 83 -0.11 49.93 -11.03
C ILE A 83 -1.07 50.04 -12.23
N CYS A 84 -0.72 49.47 -13.38
CA CYS A 84 -1.46 49.65 -14.63
C CYS A 84 -2.79 48.89 -14.64
N SER A 85 -3.82 49.51 -15.23
CA SER A 85 -5.15 48.90 -15.42
C SER A 85 -5.52 48.65 -16.88
N TYR A 86 -4.73 49.14 -17.84
CA TYR A 86 -5.01 48.99 -19.27
C TYR A 86 -4.70 47.57 -19.76
N ALA A 87 -5.71 46.81 -20.16
CA ALA A 87 -5.56 45.43 -20.60
C ALA A 87 -4.60 45.26 -21.80
N SER A 88 -4.59 46.24 -22.71
CA SER A 88 -3.71 46.29 -23.88
C SER A 88 -2.22 46.40 -23.51
N VAL A 89 -1.91 47.15 -22.45
CA VAL A 89 -0.55 47.35 -21.92
C VAL A 89 -0.14 46.14 -21.10
N LEU A 90 -1.02 45.67 -20.20
CA LEU A 90 -0.76 44.49 -19.35
C LEU A 90 -0.39 43.24 -20.15
N SER A 91 -1.15 42.94 -21.21
CA SER A 91 -0.85 41.80 -22.09
C SER A 91 0.53 41.91 -22.74
N ARG A 92 0.94 43.11 -23.19
CA ARG A 92 2.24 43.34 -23.82
C ARG A 92 3.39 43.32 -22.80
N LEU A 93 3.20 43.87 -21.60
CA LEU A 93 4.17 43.79 -20.53
C LEU A 93 4.43 42.33 -20.13
N LEU A 94 3.38 41.52 -19.95
CA LEU A 94 3.52 40.09 -19.67
C LEU A 94 4.23 39.35 -20.82
N LYS A 95 3.95 39.71 -22.07
CA LYS A 95 4.65 39.17 -23.24
C LYS A 95 6.13 39.55 -23.24
N ILE A 96 6.48 40.80 -22.90
CA ILE A 96 7.88 41.23 -22.74
C ILE A 96 8.55 40.37 -21.65
N VAL A 97 7.90 40.19 -20.49
CA VAL A 97 8.39 39.30 -19.43
C VAL A 97 8.67 37.90 -19.97
N ASN A 98 7.73 37.31 -20.71
CA ASN A 98 7.90 35.98 -21.31
C ASN A 98 9.07 35.90 -22.28
N ILE A 99 9.31 36.95 -23.06
CA ILE A 99 10.43 37.02 -24.01
C ILE A 99 11.76 37.13 -23.28
N ILE A 100 11.89 38.03 -22.29
CA ILE A 100 13.16 38.26 -21.59
C ILE A 100 13.61 37.03 -20.81
N ILE A 101 12.69 36.33 -20.16
CA ILE A 101 13.03 35.16 -19.34
C ILE A 101 13.23 33.87 -20.16
N ALA A 102 12.76 33.84 -21.41
CA ALA A 102 12.86 32.66 -22.27
C ALA A 102 14.32 32.28 -22.49
N SER A 103 14.66 31.08 -22.02
CA SER A 103 16.01 30.49 -22.03
C SER A 103 17.05 31.29 -21.25
N ASN A 104 16.64 32.10 -20.27
CA ASN A 104 17.55 32.90 -19.44
C ASN A 104 17.30 32.70 -17.94
N ILE A 105 18.04 31.79 -17.33
CA ILE A 105 17.91 31.43 -15.91
C ILE A 105 18.20 32.63 -15.00
N ASN A 106 19.23 33.42 -15.31
CA ASN A 106 19.64 34.56 -14.51
C ASN A 106 18.53 35.62 -14.42
N LEU A 107 17.87 35.90 -15.54
CA LEU A 107 16.72 36.82 -15.55
C LEU A 107 15.51 36.25 -14.84
N GLN A 108 15.27 34.94 -14.93
CA GLN A 108 14.20 34.31 -14.17
C GLN A 108 14.45 34.43 -12.67
N GLU A 109 15.64 34.11 -12.19
CA GLU A 109 15.99 34.23 -10.77
C GLU A 109 15.89 35.68 -10.29
N ASN A 110 16.43 36.65 -11.05
CA ASN A 110 16.33 38.06 -10.74
C ASN A 110 14.86 38.53 -10.64
N LEU A 111 14.02 38.17 -11.62
CA LEU A 111 12.59 38.45 -11.62
C LEU A 111 11.87 37.82 -10.41
N CYS A 112 12.23 36.60 -10.03
CA CYS A 112 11.64 35.94 -8.87
C CYS A 112 12.04 36.63 -7.56
N LEU A 113 13.29 37.08 -7.43
CA LEU A 113 13.81 37.77 -6.25
C LEU A 113 13.16 39.13 -6.02
N VAL A 114 12.80 39.86 -7.07
CA VAL A 114 12.10 41.16 -6.97
C VAL A 114 10.59 41.03 -6.78
N GLY A 115 10.07 39.82 -6.53
CA GLY A 115 8.65 39.60 -6.28
C GLY A 115 7.78 39.45 -7.54
N GLY A 116 8.39 39.18 -8.71
CA GLY A 116 7.65 39.02 -9.96
C GLY A 116 6.64 37.86 -9.96
N ILE A 117 6.92 36.76 -9.23
CA ILE A 117 6.00 35.61 -9.14
C ILE A 117 4.63 36.04 -8.56
N PRO A 118 4.53 36.59 -7.32
CA PRO A 118 3.25 37.08 -6.78
C PRO A 118 2.48 38.02 -7.71
N VAL A 119 3.18 38.98 -8.33
CA VAL A 119 2.57 39.98 -9.22
C VAL A 119 1.96 39.30 -10.44
N ILE A 120 2.74 38.47 -11.15
CA ILE A 120 2.30 37.84 -12.39
C ILE A 120 1.19 36.81 -12.14
N MET A 121 1.25 36.06 -11.03
CA MET A 121 0.20 35.10 -10.67
C MET A 121 -1.17 35.74 -10.52
N ASN A 122 -1.25 37.01 -10.13
CA ASN A 122 -2.51 37.74 -9.99
C ASN A 122 -3.31 37.80 -11.31
N PHE A 123 -2.62 37.81 -12.45
CA PHE A 123 -3.19 37.88 -13.79
C PHE A 123 -3.75 36.55 -14.32
N THR A 124 -3.58 35.46 -13.57
CA THR A 124 -4.12 34.14 -13.93
C THR A 124 -5.62 34.00 -13.64
N SER A 125 -6.14 34.89 -12.78
CA SER A 125 -7.53 34.92 -12.36
C SER A 125 -8.50 35.16 -13.52
N LYS A 126 -9.67 34.50 -13.46
CA LYS A 126 -10.79 34.67 -14.41
C LYS A 126 -11.36 36.10 -14.52
N ARG A 127 -10.92 37.02 -13.66
CA ARG A 127 -11.28 38.45 -13.76
C ARG A 127 -10.63 39.16 -14.94
N TYR A 128 -9.56 38.59 -15.49
CA TYR A 128 -8.87 39.12 -16.67
C TYR A 128 -9.32 38.39 -17.95
N PRO A 129 -9.26 39.06 -19.11
CA PRO A 129 -9.44 38.43 -20.42
C PRO A 129 -8.47 37.27 -20.66
N TYR A 130 -8.87 36.35 -21.53
CA TYR A 130 -8.10 35.14 -21.83
C TYR A 130 -6.67 35.45 -22.30
N GLU A 131 -6.49 36.50 -23.10
CA GLU A 131 -5.18 36.89 -23.66
C GLU A 131 -4.16 37.21 -22.56
N ILE A 132 -4.59 37.93 -21.50
CA ILE A 132 -3.75 38.24 -20.35
C ILE A 132 -3.43 36.98 -19.55
N ARG A 133 -4.45 36.13 -19.35
CA ARG A 133 -4.30 34.89 -18.58
C ARG A 133 -3.35 33.91 -19.24
N VAL A 134 -3.36 33.82 -20.58
CA VAL A 134 -2.42 33.00 -21.35
C VAL A 134 -0.99 33.49 -21.19
N GLU A 135 -0.74 34.79 -21.31
CA GLU A 135 0.60 35.34 -21.11
C GLU A 135 1.11 35.06 -19.67
N ALA A 136 0.25 35.22 -18.66
CA ALA A 136 0.59 34.85 -17.28
C ALA A 136 0.81 33.33 -17.11
N ALA A 137 0.08 32.49 -17.83
CA ALA A 137 0.26 31.05 -17.80
C ALA A 137 1.55 30.61 -18.50
N ILE A 138 1.94 31.26 -19.60
CA ILE A 138 3.22 31.03 -20.27
C ILE A 138 4.37 31.34 -19.30
N PHE A 139 4.25 32.41 -18.52
CA PHE A 139 5.21 32.71 -17.46
C PHE A 139 5.31 31.54 -16.46
N ILE A 140 4.16 31.06 -15.95
CA ILE A 140 4.09 29.90 -15.03
C ILE A 140 4.74 28.65 -15.64
N ARG A 141 4.46 28.37 -16.92
CA ARG A 141 5.08 27.25 -17.65
C ARG A 141 6.60 27.32 -17.60
N GLN A 142 7.18 28.51 -17.82
CA GLN A 142 8.63 28.68 -17.85
C GLN A 142 9.26 28.47 -16.47
N ILE A 143 8.67 29.07 -15.42
CA ILE A 143 9.20 28.97 -14.06
C ILE A 143 9.01 27.57 -13.44
N CYS A 144 7.99 26.81 -13.86
CA CYS A 144 7.80 25.44 -13.38
C CYS A 144 8.79 24.42 -13.98
N HIS A 145 9.45 24.73 -15.09
CA HIS A 145 10.33 23.78 -15.79
C HIS A 145 11.82 24.14 -15.75
N THR A 146 12.16 25.42 -15.56
CA THR A 146 13.55 25.88 -15.77
C THR A 146 14.50 25.46 -14.64
N SER A 147 14.11 25.66 -13.39
CA SER A 147 14.98 25.38 -12.23
C SER A 147 14.19 24.84 -11.04
N PRO A 148 14.71 23.83 -10.31
CA PRO A 148 14.14 23.37 -9.05
C PRO A 148 13.96 24.49 -8.01
N VAL A 149 14.90 25.44 -7.96
CA VAL A 149 14.89 26.56 -7.01
C VAL A 149 13.73 27.51 -7.32
N ILE A 150 13.54 27.83 -8.60
CA ILE A 150 12.45 28.70 -9.05
C ILE A 150 11.08 28.03 -8.80
N LEU A 151 10.97 26.73 -9.06
CA LEU A 151 9.75 25.98 -8.75
C LEU A 151 9.45 26.00 -7.24
N GLN A 152 10.47 25.90 -6.38
CA GLN A 152 10.30 26.05 -4.92
C GLN A 152 9.83 27.45 -4.52
N MET A 153 10.36 28.50 -5.16
CA MET A 153 9.89 29.87 -4.96
C MET A 153 8.42 30.00 -5.37
N PHE A 154 8.03 29.45 -6.52
CA PHE A 154 6.64 29.41 -6.99
C PHE A 154 5.69 28.72 -6.00
N ILE A 155 6.09 27.55 -5.49
CA ILE A 155 5.34 26.83 -4.45
C ILE A 155 5.21 27.68 -3.18
N SER A 156 6.30 28.34 -2.76
CA SER A 156 6.35 29.19 -1.57
C SER A 156 5.44 30.41 -1.69
N CYS A 157 5.29 30.95 -2.89
CA CYS A 157 4.33 32.02 -3.20
C CYS A 157 2.88 31.52 -3.32
N ARG A 158 2.57 30.27 -2.93
CA ARG A 158 1.25 29.62 -3.03
C ARG A 158 0.79 29.32 -4.46
N GLY A 159 1.72 29.19 -5.39
CA GLY A 159 1.44 28.93 -6.81
C GLY A 159 0.71 27.61 -7.11
N LEU A 160 0.75 26.63 -6.20
CA LEU A 160 0.01 25.37 -6.36
C LEU A 160 -1.50 25.59 -6.53
N LYS A 161 -2.08 26.61 -5.88
CA LYS A 161 -3.50 26.92 -6.04
C LYS A 161 -3.82 27.37 -7.47
N VAL A 162 -2.93 28.16 -8.08
CA VAL A 162 -3.07 28.63 -9.47
C VAL A 162 -3.07 27.45 -10.44
N LEU A 163 -2.20 26.46 -10.24
CA LEU A 163 -2.21 25.24 -11.07
C LEU A 163 -3.53 24.47 -10.94
N VAL A 164 -4.11 24.41 -9.74
CA VAL A 164 -5.43 23.79 -9.55
C VAL A 164 -6.53 24.58 -10.25
N GLU A 165 -6.49 25.91 -10.19
CA GLU A 165 -7.45 26.80 -10.86
C GLU A 165 -7.39 26.65 -12.39
N PHE A 166 -6.19 26.54 -12.98
CA PHE A 166 -6.02 26.23 -14.40
C PHE A 166 -6.60 24.87 -14.81
N LEU A 167 -6.55 23.88 -13.93
CA LEU A 167 -7.11 22.55 -14.18
C LEU A 167 -8.65 22.54 -14.18
N GLN A 168 -9.29 23.60 -13.67
CA GLN A 168 -10.75 23.79 -13.63
C GLN A 168 -11.28 24.57 -14.83
N GLU A 169 -10.44 24.91 -15.81
CA GLU A 169 -10.86 25.55 -17.05
C GLU A 169 -11.60 24.58 -17.98
N ASP A 170 -12.37 25.13 -18.92
CA ASP A 170 -12.96 24.34 -19.99
C ASP A 170 -11.84 23.79 -20.89
N TYR A 171 -11.76 22.46 -20.98
CA TYR A 171 -10.74 21.79 -21.77
C TYR A 171 -10.86 22.08 -23.27
N ASN A 172 -12.07 22.28 -23.79
CA ASN A 172 -12.28 22.49 -25.23
C ASN A 172 -11.87 23.90 -25.67
N GLU A 173 -12.02 24.89 -24.78
CA GLU A 173 -11.69 26.29 -25.07
C GLU A 173 -10.26 26.64 -24.65
N HIS A 174 -9.83 26.18 -23.47
CA HIS A 174 -8.62 26.67 -22.80
C HIS A 174 -7.60 25.56 -22.49
N LYS A 175 -7.49 24.58 -23.40
CA LYS A 175 -6.59 23.43 -23.31
C LYS A 175 -5.15 23.74 -22.89
N GLU A 176 -4.57 24.85 -23.38
CA GLU A 176 -3.19 25.23 -23.04
C GLU A 176 -3.01 25.44 -21.53
N LEU A 177 -3.99 26.05 -20.84
CA LEU A 177 -3.92 26.28 -19.39
C LEU A 177 -3.92 24.96 -18.62
N VAL A 178 -4.77 24.02 -19.02
CA VAL A 178 -4.85 22.67 -18.43
C VAL A 178 -3.53 21.93 -18.61
N TRP A 179 -2.92 22.01 -19.79
CA TRP A 179 -1.63 21.40 -20.07
C TRP A 179 -0.49 21.99 -19.22
N ILE A 180 -0.46 23.31 -19.06
CA ILE A 180 0.49 23.99 -18.17
C ILE A 180 0.29 23.49 -16.73
N ALA A 181 -0.95 23.37 -16.27
CA ALA A 181 -1.27 22.86 -14.95
C ALA A 181 -0.79 21.42 -14.71
N VAL A 182 -1.14 20.48 -15.59
CA VAL A 182 -0.73 19.07 -15.47
C VAL A 182 0.80 18.98 -15.42
N ASN A 183 1.50 19.72 -16.27
CA ASN A 183 2.96 19.73 -16.32
C ASN A 183 3.59 20.32 -15.06
N GLY A 184 3.06 21.46 -14.58
CA GLY A 184 3.50 22.08 -13.34
C GLY A 184 3.32 21.15 -12.14
N ILE A 185 2.15 20.52 -12.01
CA ILE A 185 1.85 19.57 -10.92
C ILE A 185 2.75 18.33 -11.02
N TYR A 186 2.96 17.80 -12.22
CA TYR A 186 3.88 16.69 -12.42
C TYR A 186 5.31 17.07 -12.00
N GLY A 187 5.77 18.26 -12.38
CA GLY A 187 7.07 18.80 -11.97
C GLY A 187 7.25 18.94 -10.45
N VAL A 188 6.19 19.29 -9.72
CA VAL A 188 6.20 19.34 -8.25
C VAL A 188 6.51 17.97 -7.65
N PHE A 189 5.99 16.87 -8.24
CA PHE A 189 6.28 15.52 -7.75
C PHE A 189 7.64 14.98 -8.18
N GLU A 190 8.26 15.54 -9.22
CA GLU A 190 9.62 15.24 -9.65
C GLU A 190 10.69 16.01 -8.87
N LEU A 191 10.29 17.07 -8.17
CA LEU A 191 11.18 17.91 -7.38
C LEU A 191 11.87 17.09 -6.27
N GLN A 192 13.21 17.10 -6.29
CA GLN A 192 14.02 16.60 -5.19
C GLN A 192 14.04 17.67 -4.09
N SER A 193 13.01 17.65 -3.24
CA SER A 193 12.81 18.65 -2.18
C SER A 193 12.95 18.01 -0.79
N PRO A 194 13.30 18.79 0.25
CA PRO A 194 13.26 18.31 1.63
C PRO A 194 11.82 18.01 2.08
N THR A 195 10.81 18.60 1.44
CA THR A 195 9.41 18.32 1.70
C THR A 195 9.04 16.94 1.15
N PRO A 196 8.56 16.01 2.00
CA PRO A 196 8.11 14.70 1.56
C PRO A 196 7.00 14.79 0.51
N LYS A 197 7.01 13.91 -0.49
CA LYS A 197 5.96 13.85 -1.53
C LYS A 197 4.55 13.72 -0.95
N ASN A 198 4.41 13.05 0.20
CA ASN A 198 3.13 12.92 0.89
C ASN A 198 2.54 14.26 1.37
N ASP A 199 3.38 15.22 1.74
CA ASP A 199 2.91 16.55 2.17
C ASP A 199 2.36 17.34 0.99
N PHE A 200 2.97 17.21 -0.20
CA PHE A 200 2.40 17.75 -1.43
C PHE A 200 1.05 17.10 -1.78
N CYS A 201 0.91 15.77 -1.62
CA CYS A 201 -0.38 15.11 -1.79
C CYS A 201 -1.45 15.70 -0.85
N ARG A 202 -1.13 15.89 0.44
CA ARG A 202 -2.06 16.52 1.39
C ARG A 202 -2.43 17.95 1.01
N LEU A 203 -1.43 18.76 0.64
CA LEU A 203 -1.61 20.16 0.29
C LEU A 203 -2.49 20.32 -0.96
N LEU A 204 -2.17 19.59 -2.03
CA LEU A 204 -2.93 19.61 -3.28
C LEU A 204 -4.33 18.99 -3.13
N ALA A 205 -4.48 17.94 -2.33
CA ALA A 205 -5.81 17.40 -1.99
C ALA A 205 -6.67 18.44 -1.26
N LYS A 206 -6.09 19.20 -0.32
CA LYS A 206 -6.77 20.29 0.40
C LYS A 206 -7.14 21.45 -0.53
N ASN A 207 -6.32 21.73 -1.53
CA ASN A 207 -6.63 22.73 -2.56
C ASN A 207 -7.65 22.22 -3.61
N GLY A 208 -8.13 20.98 -3.51
CA GLY A 208 -9.19 20.46 -4.38
C GLY A 208 -8.70 19.95 -5.74
N LEU A 209 -7.42 19.57 -5.89
CA LEU A 209 -6.85 19.09 -7.15
C LEU A 209 -7.54 17.83 -7.71
N LEU A 210 -7.94 16.95 -6.81
CA LEU A 210 -8.28 15.55 -7.11
C LEU A 210 -9.49 15.40 -8.05
N ASP A 211 -10.55 16.17 -7.86
CA ASP A 211 -11.76 16.07 -8.71
C ASP A 211 -11.52 16.61 -10.13
N PRO A 212 -10.98 17.84 -10.32
CA PRO A 212 -10.61 18.35 -11.65
C PRO A 212 -9.63 17.44 -12.38
N LEU A 213 -8.65 16.86 -11.69
CA LEU A 213 -7.68 15.96 -12.30
C LEU A 213 -8.33 14.70 -12.91
N ALA A 214 -9.30 14.11 -12.19
CA ALA A 214 -10.03 12.96 -12.70
C ALA A 214 -11.01 13.31 -13.84
N ILE A 215 -11.57 14.52 -13.85
CA ILE A 215 -12.37 15.02 -14.98
C ILE A 215 -11.48 15.21 -16.20
N MET A 216 -10.33 15.87 -16.03
CA MET A 216 -9.39 16.15 -17.12
C MET A 216 -8.85 14.89 -17.76
N LEU A 217 -8.61 13.82 -16.99
CA LEU A 217 -8.23 12.52 -17.55
C LEU A 217 -9.22 12.07 -18.65
N HIS A 218 -10.52 12.22 -18.41
CA HIS A 218 -11.55 11.80 -19.36
C HIS A 218 -11.53 12.63 -20.65
N HIS A 219 -11.33 13.94 -20.55
CA HIS A 219 -11.24 14.81 -21.71
C HIS A 219 -9.96 14.56 -22.52
N VAL A 220 -8.82 14.43 -21.84
CA VAL A 220 -7.51 14.24 -22.48
C VAL A 220 -7.42 12.88 -23.18
N ILE A 221 -8.04 11.82 -22.63
CA ILE A 221 -8.10 10.49 -23.28
C ILE A 221 -8.80 10.55 -24.65
N LEU A 222 -9.81 11.40 -24.79
CA LEU A 222 -10.61 11.53 -26.02
C LEU A 222 -10.03 12.55 -27.01
N ASP A 223 -8.98 13.28 -26.60
CA ASP A 223 -8.34 14.28 -27.44
C ASP A 223 -7.52 13.61 -28.54
N LYS A 224 -7.70 14.10 -29.77
CA LYS A 224 -7.02 13.59 -30.98
C LYS A 224 -5.62 14.17 -31.16
N ASP A 225 -5.25 15.17 -30.36
CA ASP A 225 -3.93 15.77 -30.40
C ASP A 225 -2.84 14.73 -30.04
N PRO A 226 -1.81 14.54 -30.88
CA PRO A 226 -0.72 13.60 -30.60
C PRO A 226 -0.02 13.83 -29.25
N ALA A 227 0.02 15.07 -28.77
CA ALA A 227 0.64 15.40 -27.49
C ALA A 227 -0.22 14.95 -26.29
N ALA A 228 -1.54 14.74 -26.46
CA ALA A 228 -2.45 14.39 -25.38
C ALA A 228 -2.05 13.12 -24.63
N GLY A 229 -1.48 12.12 -25.32
CA GLY A 229 -1.03 10.86 -24.72
C GLY A 229 -0.02 11.07 -23.58
N VAL A 230 0.88 12.04 -23.71
CA VAL A 230 1.85 12.40 -22.65
C VAL A 230 1.14 12.94 -21.40
N TYR A 231 0.07 13.71 -21.60
CA TYR A 231 -0.73 14.25 -20.51
C TYR A 231 -1.59 13.18 -19.84
N VAL A 232 -2.12 12.21 -20.59
CA VAL A 232 -2.79 11.03 -20.01
C VAL A 232 -1.85 10.31 -19.05
N GLU A 233 -0.62 10.01 -19.50
CA GLU A 233 0.38 9.34 -18.66
C GLU A 233 0.72 10.16 -17.41
N ARG A 234 0.93 11.47 -17.55
CA ARG A 234 1.21 12.36 -16.40
C ARG A 234 0.06 12.38 -15.40
N ILE A 235 -1.19 12.48 -15.86
CA ILE A 235 -2.37 12.47 -14.98
C ILE A 235 -2.48 11.14 -14.24
N VAL A 236 -2.30 10.01 -14.93
CA VAL A 236 -2.31 8.67 -14.32
C VAL A 236 -1.21 8.55 -13.26
N ASN A 237 0.00 9.03 -13.56
CA ASN A 237 1.11 9.03 -12.62
C ASN A 237 0.84 9.92 -11.40
N ILE A 238 0.24 11.10 -11.59
CA ILE A 238 -0.18 11.96 -10.47
C ILE A 238 -1.21 11.22 -9.60
N LEU A 239 -2.27 10.63 -10.19
CA LEU A 239 -3.27 9.85 -9.43
C LEU A 239 -2.62 8.69 -8.66
N LEU A 240 -1.63 8.03 -9.26
CA LEU A 240 -0.86 6.98 -8.61
C LEU A 240 -0.06 7.50 -7.41
N MET A 241 0.57 8.68 -7.52
CA MET A 241 1.25 9.34 -6.40
C MET A 241 0.29 9.64 -5.24
N PHE A 242 -0.91 10.15 -5.54
CA PHE A 242 -1.95 10.37 -4.52
C PHE A 242 -2.38 9.07 -3.84
N SER A 243 -2.56 7.98 -4.61
CA SER A 243 -2.95 6.68 -4.06
C SER A 243 -1.91 6.09 -3.09
N GLN A 244 -0.63 6.45 -3.26
CA GLN A 244 0.47 6.04 -2.38
C GLN A 244 0.60 6.91 -1.13
N GLY A 245 -0.17 8.00 -1.05
CA GLY A 245 -0.24 8.84 0.13
C GLY A 245 -0.78 8.11 1.36
N ASP A 246 -0.81 8.82 2.47
CA ASP A 246 -1.34 8.31 3.73
C ASP A 246 -2.86 8.08 3.73
N ALA A 247 -3.37 7.64 4.88
CA ALA A 247 -4.77 7.33 5.09
C ALA A 247 -5.70 8.50 4.73
N TYR A 248 -5.32 9.74 5.08
CA TYR A 248 -6.13 10.92 4.79
C TYR A 248 -6.31 11.11 3.28
N VAL A 249 -5.22 11.05 2.51
CA VAL A 249 -5.28 11.23 1.06
C VAL A 249 -6.13 10.14 0.40
N LYS A 250 -5.94 8.88 0.81
CA LYS A 250 -6.73 7.73 0.31
C LYS A 250 -8.23 7.88 0.62
N GLU A 251 -8.58 8.35 1.81
CA GLU A 251 -9.97 8.61 2.18
C GLU A 251 -10.58 9.73 1.33
N VAL A 252 -9.85 10.81 1.05
CA VAL A 252 -10.32 11.87 0.15
C VAL A 252 -10.56 11.33 -1.26
N MET A 253 -9.64 10.53 -1.80
CA MET A 253 -9.78 9.89 -3.11
C MET A 253 -10.98 8.94 -3.19
N ALA A 254 -11.25 8.18 -2.12
CA ALA A 254 -12.31 7.18 -2.12
C ALA A 254 -13.70 7.77 -1.82
N THR A 255 -13.80 8.69 -0.86
CA THR A 255 -15.09 9.07 -0.24
C THR A 255 -15.60 10.44 -0.66
N ARG A 256 -14.71 11.42 -0.83
CA ARG A 256 -15.08 12.84 -1.00
C ARG A 256 -15.18 13.26 -2.46
N THR A 257 -14.71 12.42 -3.37
CA THR A 257 -14.59 12.73 -4.79
C THR A 257 -15.13 11.57 -5.61
N ARG A 258 -15.52 11.84 -6.86
CA ARG A 258 -15.95 10.78 -7.80
C ARG A 258 -14.76 10.17 -8.53
N ILE A 259 -13.58 10.14 -7.90
CA ILE A 259 -12.37 9.64 -8.55
C ILE A 259 -12.52 8.17 -8.87
N VAL A 260 -12.83 7.32 -7.89
CA VAL A 260 -12.89 5.86 -8.08
C VAL A 260 -13.82 5.48 -9.25
N THR A 261 -15.00 6.09 -9.31
CA THR A 261 -15.95 5.84 -10.42
C THR A 261 -15.39 6.33 -11.76
N ARG A 262 -14.84 7.54 -11.84
CA ARG A 262 -14.22 8.05 -13.07
C ARG A 262 -12.99 7.24 -13.50
N ILE A 263 -12.23 6.69 -12.55
CA ILE A 263 -11.15 5.75 -12.84
C ILE A 263 -11.72 4.55 -13.58
N PHE A 264 -12.76 3.90 -13.04
CA PHE A 264 -13.40 2.75 -13.66
C PHE A 264 -13.98 3.07 -15.04
N ASP A 265 -14.65 4.23 -15.20
CA ASP A 265 -15.24 4.71 -16.47
C ASP A 265 -14.20 5.04 -17.57
N SER A 266 -12.91 5.04 -17.22
CA SER A 266 -11.80 5.36 -18.13
C SER A 266 -10.90 4.16 -18.42
N LEU A 267 -11.05 3.02 -17.72
CA LEU A 267 -10.14 1.88 -17.85
C LEU A 267 -10.15 1.27 -19.25
N ASP A 268 -11.31 1.16 -19.88
CA ASP A 268 -11.50 0.60 -21.22
C ASP A 268 -10.88 1.45 -22.33
N LYS A 269 -10.64 2.73 -22.07
CA LYS A 269 -10.08 3.70 -23.03
C LYS A 269 -8.57 3.88 -22.89
N LEU A 270 -7.96 3.29 -21.86
CA LEU A 270 -6.54 3.46 -21.56
C LEU A 270 -5.70 2.33 -22.19
N PRO A 271 -4.45 2.64 -22.60
CA PRO A 271 -3.44 1.61 -22.88
C PRO A 271 -3.23 0.66 -21.69
N GLN A 272 -2.94 -0.62 -21.96
CA GLN A 272 -2.87 -1.66 -20.91
C GLN A 272 -1.86 -1.36 -19.79
N ASN A 273 -0.73 -0.73 -20.10
CA ASN A 273 0.25 -0.30 -19.09
C ASN A 273 -0.33 0.74 -18.12
N LEU A 274 -1.17 1.66 -18.62
CA LEU A 274 -1.84 2.66 -17.79
C LEU A 274 -3.02 2.05 -17.02
N ILE A 275 -3.73 1.05 -17.58
CA ILE A 275 -4.72 0.26 -16.83
C ILE A 275 -4.09 -0.36 -15.59
N VAL A 276 -2.90 -0.97 -15.70
CA VAL A 276 -2.18 -1.54 -14.56
C VAL A 276 -1.88 -0.47 -13.50
N ALA A 277 -1.45 0.72 -13.91
CA ALA A 277 -1.20 1.84 -12.99
C ALA A 277 -2.48 2.28 -12.26
N MET A 278 -3.60 2.38 -12.99
CA MET A 278 -4.90 2.75 -12.41
C MET A 278 -5.44 1.67 -11.47
N LEU A 279 -5.28 0.39 -11.79
CA LEU A 279 -5.61 -0.72 -10.89
C LEU A 279 -4.72 -0.72 -9.64
N LYS A 280 -3.44 -0.33 -9.78
CA LYS A 280 -2.54 -0.13 -8.64
C LYS A 280 -3.04 1.03 -7.75
N CYS A 281 -3.62 2.09 -8.31
CA CYS A 281 -4.29 3.14 -7.53
C CYS A 281 -5.43 2.56 -6.68
N ILE A 282 -6.34 1.80 -7.31
CA ILE A 282 -7.48 1.18 -6.62
C ILE A 282 -7.01 0.23 -5.51
N LYS A 283 -6.00 -0.61 -5.80
CA LYS A 283 -5.39 -1.47 -4.79
C LYS A 283 -4.84 -0.67 -3.62
N ASN A 284 -4.06 0.38 -3.86
CA ASN A 284 -3.48 1.19 -2.79
C ASN A 284 -4.55 1.87 -1.92
N ILE A 285 -5.67 2.29 -2.53
CA ILE A 285 -6.84 2.82 -1.80
C ILE A 285 -7.42 1.72 -0.89
N SER A 286 -7.65 0.51 -1.44
CA SER A 286 -8.22 -0.62 -0.69
C SER A 286 -7.40 -1.07 0.52
N MET A 287 -6.12 -0.72 0.59
CA MET A 287 -5.29 -1.03 1.75
C MET A 287 -5.69 -0.25 3.02
N ASN A 288 -6.55 0.77 2.91
CA ASN A 288 -7.15 1.47 4.04
C ASN A 288 -8.59 0.98 4.28
N SER A 289 -8.85 0.41 5.47
CA SER A 289 -10.16 -0.13 5.86
C SER A 289 -11.31 0.89 5.76
N ASN A 290 -11.04 2.17 6.01
CA ASN A 290 -12.05 3.24 5.96
C ASN A 290 -12.57 3.52 4.54
N THR A 291 -11.87 3.02 3.51
CA THR A 291 -12.22 3.27 2.11
C THR A 291 -13.08 2.17 1.48
N LEU A 292 -13.15 1.00 2.12
CA LEU A 292 -13.72 -0.21 1.50
C LEU A 292 -15.22 -0.07 1.20
N GLU A 293 -15.97 0.61 2.07
CA GLU A 293 -17.40 0.91 1.84
C GLU A 293 -17.59 1.84 0.63
N ALA A 294 -16.68 2.79 0.41
CA ALA A 294 -16.75 3.68 -0.74
C ALA A 294 -16.40 2.94 -2.05
N LEU A 295 -15.41 2.05 -2.01
CA LEU A 295 -15.08 1.17 -3.14
C LEU A 295 -16.24 0.25 -3.50
N GLN A 296 -16.91 -0.34 -2.50
CA GLN A 296 -18.10 -1.17 -2.72
C GLN A 296 -19.23 -0.36 -3.36
N ARG A 297 -19.54 0.84 -2.85
CA ARG A 297 -20.54 1.75 -3.44
C ARG A 297 -20.20 2.15 -4.89
N ALA A 298 -18.91 2.23 -5.22
CA ALA A 298 -18.43 2.48 -6.57
C ALA A 298 -18.43 1.23 -7.47
N LYS A 299 -19.08 0.14 -7.05
CA LYS A 299 -19.18 -1.14 -7.78
C LYS A 299 -17.82 -1.78 -8.10
N ALA A 300 -16.81 -1.55 -7.26
CA ALA A 300 -15.47 -2.06 -7.49
C ALA A 300 -15.44 -3.58 -7.71
N ILE A 301 -16.19 -4.36 -6.92
CA ILE A 301 -16.25 -5.82 -7.04
C ILE A 301 -16.68 -6.27 -8.44
N GLN A 302 -17.73 -5.64 -8.99
CA GLN A 302 -18.30 -5.99 -10.29
C GLN A 302 -17.35 -5.62 -11.42
N VAL A 303 -16.78 -4.41 -11.37
CA VAL A 303 -15.83 -3.92 -12.38
C VAL A 303 -14.56 -4.77 -12.38
N LEU A 304 -13.98 -5.04 -11.21
CA LEU A 304 -12.74 -5.82 -11.07
C LEU A 304 -12.92 -7.27 -11.54
N THR A 305 -14.08 -7.88 -11.28
CA THR A 305 -14.38 -9.23 -11.79
C THR A 305 -14.47 -9.22 -13.32
N THR A 306 -15.15 -8.23 -13.90
CA THR A 306 -15.25 -8.05 -15.36
C THR A 306 -13.88 -7.86 -16.02
N ILE A 307 -12.93 -7.23 -15.33
CA ILE A 307 -11.56 -7.06 -15.83
C ILE A 307 -10.82 -8.40 -15.89
N LEU A 308 -11.06 -9.31 -14.94
CA LEU A 308 -10.47 -10.65 -14.99
C LEU A 308 -11.04 -11.49 -16.14
N ASP A 309 -12.29 -11.25 -16.55
CA ASP A 309 -12.91 -11.92 -17.70
C ASP A 309 -12.28 -11.47 -19.03
N ASN A 310 -11.88 -10.19 -19.13
CA ASN A 310 -11.47 -9.56 -20.39
C ASN A 310 -9.95 -9.35 -20.53
N GLN A 311 -9.15 -9.83 -19.59
CA GLN A 311 -7.69 -9.64 -19.63
C GLN A 311 -7.03 -10.43 -20.77
N GLY A 312 -6.01 -9.84 -21.39
CA GLY A 312 -5.22 -10.46 -22.45
C GLY A 312 -3.72 -10.21 -22.28
N PRO A 313 -2.85 -11.02 -22.90
CA PRO A 313 -1.40 -10.78 -22.91
C PRO A 313 -1.06 -9.37 -23.43
N PRO A 314 0.05 -8.75 -22.97
CA PRO A 314 1.09 -9.31 -22.10
C PRO A 314 0.88 -9.08 -20.58
N TYR A 315 -0.08 -8.26 -20.15
CA TYR A 315 -0.20 -7.77 -18.76
C TYR A 315 -1.12 -8.59 -17.83
N VAL A 316 -1.47 -9.83 -18.20
CA VAL A 316 -2.40 -10.69 -17.44
C VAL A 316 -1.96 -10.84 -15.98
N THR A 317 -0.66 -11.04 -15.74
CA THR A 317 -0.12 -11.28 -14.39
C THR A 317 -0.22 -10.03 -13.53
N GLU A 318 0.15 -8.87 -14.07
CA GLU A 318 0.14 -7.58 -13.39
C GLU A 318 -1.28 -7.15 -13.03
N ILE A 319 -2.21 -7.30 -13.98
CA ILE A 319 -3.64 -7.01 -13.80
C ILE A 319 -4.21 -7.94 -12.72
N SER A 320 -4.05 -9.26 -12.89
CA SER A 320 -4.54 -10.26 -11.92
C SER A 320 -4.01 -10.01 -10.51
N ASN A 321 -2.73 -9.60 -10.38
CA ASN A 321 -2.14 -9.26 -9.10
C ASN A 321 -2.80 -8.03 -8.45
N GLN A 322 -3.02 -6.94 -9.19
CA GLN A 322 -3.69 -5.76 -8.62
C GLN A 322 -5.15 -6.08 -8.26
N VAL A 323 -5.86 -6.80 -9.13
CA VAL A 323 -7.27 -7.15 -8.92
C VAL A 323 -7.43 -8.06 -7.71
N LEU A 324 -6.71 -9.18 -7.63
CA LEU A 324 -6.88 -10.14 -6.53
C LEU A 324 -6.46 -9.56 -5.17
N ASN A 325 -5.44 -8.71 -5.13
CA ASN A 325 -5.08 -8.01 -3.90
C ASN A 325 -6.21 -7.07 -3.45
N THR A 326 -6.80 -6.32 -4.38
CA THR A 326 -7.96 -5.47 -4.10
C THR A 326 -9.16 -6.28 -3.63
N MET A 327 -9.47 -7.39 -4.32
CA MET A 327 -10.56 -8.30 -3.95
C MET A 327 -10.35 -8.92 -2.57
N PHE A 328 -9.11 -9.29 -2.23
CA PHE A 328 -8.76 -9.76 -0.90
C PHE A 328 -9.05 -8.70 0.17
N ASN A 329 -8.58 -7.46 -0.02
CA ASN A 329 -8.83 -6.38 0.94
C ASN A 329 -10.33 -6.05 1.09
N LEU A 330 -11.09 -6.10 -0.02
CA LEU A 330 -12.53 -5.87 0.00
C LEU A 330 -13.29 -6.98 0.73
N CYS A 331 -13.00 -8.24 0.40
CA CYS A 331 -13.80 -9.39 0.83
C CYS A 331 -13.37 -9.96 2.17
N ARG A 332 -12.13 -9.72 2.64
CA ARG A 332 -11.67 -10.28 3.91
C ARG A 332 -12.63 -9.89 5.03
N ILE A 333 -13.08 -10.88 5.81
CA ILE A 333 -13.98 -10.74 6.98
C ILE A 333 -15.33 -10.02 6.75
N ASN A 334 -15.73 -9.73 5.51
CA ASN A 334 -17.00 -9.03 5.22
C ASN A 334 -17.94 -9.91 4.39
N LYS A 335 -18.95 -10.50 5.04
CA LYS A 335 -19.91 -11.42 4.42
C LYS A 335 -20.70 -10.78 3.26
N SER A 336 -21.10 -9.52 3.40
CA SER A 336 -21.86 -8.80 2.35
C SER A 336 -21.05 -8.69 1.05
N ARG A 337 -19.77 -8.31 1.15
CA ARG A 337 -18.87 -8.21 -0.01
C ARG A 337 -18.50 -9.57 -0.59
N GLN A 338 -18.35 -10.59 0.26
CA GLN A 338 -18.11 -11.97 -0.19
C GLN A 338 -19.29 -12.49 -1.02
N GLU A 339 -20.53 -12.25 -0.58
CA GLU A 339 -21.73 -12.61 -1.34
C GLU A 339 -21.84 -11.81 -2.65
N GLU A 340 -21.54 -10.51 -2.62
CA GLU A 340 -21.51 -9.68 -3.84
C GLU A 340 -20.46 -10.19 -4.84
N ALA A 341 -19.27 -10.53 -4.36
CA ALA A 341 -18.18 -11.05 -5.19
C ALA A 341 -18.52 -12.41 -5.80
N ALA A 342 -19.16 -13.30 -5.03
CA ALA A 342 -19.65 -14.57 -5.54
C ALA A 342 -20.69 -14.35 -6.65
N LYS A 343 -21.68 -13.47 -6.42
CA LYS A 343 -22.70 -13.11 -7.43
C LYS A 343 -22.12 -12.44 -8.67
N ALA A 344 -21.03 -11.69 -8.52
CA ALA A 344 -20.30 -11.08 -9.64
C ALA A 344 -19.50 -12.09 -10.49
N GLY A 345 -19.38 -13.35 -10.05
CA GLY A 345 -18.71 -14.40 -10.82
C GLY A 345 -17.21 -14.56 -10.52
N ILE A 346 -16.74 -14.15 -9.35
CA ILE A 346 -15.30 -14.24 -9.03
C ILE A 346 -14.80 -15.68 -8.78
N ILE A 347 -15.69 -16.62 -8.39
CA ILE A 347 -15.31 -17.96 -7.90
C ILE A 347 -14.45 -18.76 -8.90
N PRO A 348 -14.78 -18.86 -10.20
CA PRO A 348 -13.94 -19.55 -11.18
C PRO A 348 -12.52 -18.97 -11.26
N HIS A 349 -12.39 -17.64 -11.17
CA HIS A 349 -11.09 -16.97 -11.16
C HIS A 349 -10.29 -17.34 -9.92
N LEU A 350 -10.91 -17.27 -8.73
CA LEU A 350 -10.24 -17.66 -7.48
C LEU A 350 -9.80 -19.14 -7.53
N GLN A 351 -10.64 -20.03 -8.04
CA GLN A 351 -10.34 -21.44 -8.20
C GLN A 351 -9.15 -21.67 -9.14
N TYR A 352 -9.08 -20.95 -10.26
CA TYR A 352 -7.95 -21.00 -11.19
C TYR A 352 -6.64 -20.61 -10.48
N PHE A 353 -6.61 -19.49 -9.75
CA PHE A 353 -5.38 -19.06 -9.07
C PHE A 353 -5.02 -19.91 -7.85
N ALA A 354 -6.02 -20.50 -7.18
CA ALA A 354 -5.83 -21.43 -6.07
C ALA A 354 -5.20 -22.75 -6.51
N SER A 355 -5.62 -23.29 -7.65
CA SER A 355 -5.18 -24.59 -8.16
C SER A 355 -3.80 -24.54 -8.81
N ASN A 356 -3.40 -23.37 -9.32
CA ASN A 356 -2.11 -23.18 -9.97
C ASN A 356 -1.01 -22.81 -8.96
N LYS A 357 0.25 -23.17 -9.26
CA LYS A 357 1.43 -22.81 -8.45
C LYS A 357 1.83 -21.33 -8.59
N THR A 358 0.87 -20.43 -8.36
CA THR A 358 1.08 -18.97 -8.46
C THR A 358 1.20 -18.36 -7.07
N PRO A 359 1.95 -17.24 -6.91
CA PRO A 359 1.95 -16.48 -5.66
C PRO A 359 0.57 -15.88 -5.33
N LEU A 360 -0.31 -15.75 -6.32
CA LEU A 360 -1.65 -15.17 -6.18
C LEU A 360 -2.60 -16.06 -5.36
N LYS A 361 -2.27 -17.35 -5.16
CA LYS A 361 -3.03 -18.24 -4.27
C LYS A 361 -3.16 -17.69 -2.84
N GLN A 362 -2.18 -16.88 -2.39
CA GLN A 362 -2.21 -16.24 -1.07
C GLN A 362 -3.36 -15.23 -0.90
N PHE A 363 -3.86 -14.67 -1.99
CA PHE A 363 -5.03 -13.80 -1.99
C PHE A 363 -6.31 -14.58 -2.26
N ALA A 364 -6.26 -15.55 -3.18
CA ALA A 364 -7.45 -16.27 -3.62
C ALA A 364 -8.02 -17.23 -2.56
N LEU A 365 -7.16 -18.02 -1.90
CA LEU A 365 -7.58 -19.06 -0.96
C LEU A 365 -8.29 -18.50 0.28
N PRO A 366 -7.80 -17.43 0.94
CA PRO A 366 -8.52 -16.85 2.06
C PRO A 366 -9.93 -16.36 1.69
N ILE A 367 -10.11 -15.78 0.49
CA ILE A 367 -11.43 -15.33 0.04
C ILE A 367 -12.36 -16.53 -0.14
N LEU A 368 -11.90 -17.61 -0.79
CA LEU A 368 -12.68 -18.83 -0.97
C LEU A 368 -13.07 -19.45 0.39
N CYS A 369 -12.11 -19.68 1.29
CA CYS A 369 -12.40 -20.28 2.59
C CYS A 369 -13.36 -19.41 3.42
N ASP A 370 -13.25 -18.08 3.38
CA ASP A 370 -14.18 -17.20 4.07
C ASP A 370 -15.60 -17.28 3.48
N MET A 371 -15.74 -17.46 2.16
CA MET A 371 -17.05 -17.60 1.48
C MET A 371 -17.88 -18.77 2.00
N ALA A 372 -17.27 -19.85 2.49
CA ALA A 372 -18.00 -20.98 3.08
C ALA A 372 -18.80 -20.57 4.34
N HIS A 373 -18.39 -19.50 5.04
CA HIS A 373 -19.01 -18.98 6.26
C HIS A 373 -20.12 -17.95 5.99
N THR A 374 -20.46 -17.71 4.73
CA THR A 374 -21.49 -16.75 4.28
C THR A 374 -22.84 -17.43 4.06
N GLY A 375 -23.83 -16.69 3.55
CA GLY A 375 -25.18 -17.22 3.35
C GLY A 375 -25.30 -18.33 2.30
N GLN A 376 -26.46 -19.01 2.32
CA GLN A 376 -26.79 -20.13 1.45
C GLN A 376 -26.51 -19.87 -0.04
N GLY A 377 -26.86 -18.68 -0.56
CA GLY A 377 -26.66 -18.35 -1.97
C GLY A 377 -25.19 -18.36 -2.41
N CYS A 378 -24.25 -18.05 -1.51
CA CYS A 378 -22.83 -18.16 -1.82
C CYS A 378 -22.38 -19.63 -1.85
N ARG A 379 -22.85 -20.44 -0.88
CA ARG A 379 -22.57 -21.88 -0.86
C ARG A 379 -23.13 -22.61 -2.07
N ASP A 380 -24.29 -22.22 -2.58
CA ASP A 380 -24.82 -22.77 -3.84
C ASP A 380 -23.90 -22.49 -5.04
N LEU A 381 -23.29 -21.30 -5.09
CA LEU A 381 -22.30 -20.97 -6.12
C LEU A 381 -20.97 -21.73 -5.92
N LEU A 382 -20.50 -21.86 -4.68
CA LEU A 382 -19.33 -22.69 -4.37
C LEU A 382 -19.56 -24.16 -4.77
N TRP A 383 -20.78 -24.68 -4.53
CA TRP A 383 -21.18 -26.03 -4.93
C TRP A 383 -21.15 -26.20 -6.44
N LYS A 384 -21.73 -25.25 -7.18
CA LYS A 384 -21.73 -25.23 -8.65
C LYS A 384 -20.33 -25.32 -9.25
N HIS A 385 -19.33 -24.73 -8.58
CA HIS A 385 -17.94 -24.73 -9.03
C HIS A 385 -17.07 -25.82 -8.38
N ASN A 386 -17.68 -26.80 -7.70
CA ASN A 386 -16.98 -27.92 -7.04
C ASN A 386 -15.88 -27.47 -6.06
N ILE A 387 -16.11 -26.35 -5.35
CA ILE A 387 -15.11 -25.80 -4.42
C ILE A 387 -14.92 -26.68 -3.18
N LEU A 388 -15.92 -27.48 -2.79
CA LEU A 388 -15.77 -28.44 -1.70
C LEU A 388 -14.64 -29.45 -1.97
N GLN A 389 -14.48 -29.92 -3.22
CA GLN A 389 -13.35 -30.79 -3.58
C GLN A 389 -12.01 -30.06 -3.47
N LEU A 390 -11.95 -28.78 -3.86
CA LEU A 390 -10.75 -27.95 -3.67
C LEU A 390 -10.38 -27.83 -2.19
N TYR A 391 -11.35 -27.65 -1.28
CA TYR A 391 -11.06 -27.64 0.16
C TYR A 391 -10.48 -28.96 0.64
N LEU A 392 -11.03 -30.09 0.18
CA LEU A 392 -10.52 -31.42 0.53
C LEU A 392 -9.09 -31.63 0.02
N ASP A 393 -8.82 -31.23 -1.23
CA ASP A 393 -7.48 -31.31 -1.82
C ASP A 393 -6.47 -30.39 -1.09
N LEU A 394 -6.93 -29.30 -0.46
CA LEU A 394 -6.09 -28.39 0.34
C LEU A 394 -5.76 -28.93 1.75
N LEU A 395 -6.44 -29.98 2.22
CA LEU A 395 -6.18 -30.53 3.55
C LEU A 395 -4.75 -31.11 3.71
N VAL A 396 -4.11 -31.46 2.60
CA VAL A 396 -2.72 -31.95 2.58
C VAL A 396 -1.69 -30.81 2.45
N ASP A 397 -2.11 -29.56 2.18
CA ASP A 397 -1.23 -28.38 2.18
C ASP A 397 -1.08 -27.87 3.63
N PRO A 398 0.13 -27.94 4.25
CA PRO A 398 0.32 -27.56 5.65
C PRO A 398 -0.02 -26.10 5.96
N PHE A 399 0.01 -25.22 4.95
CA PHE A 399 -0.28 -23.79 5.11
C PHE A 399 -1.78 -23.49 5.12
N TYR A 400 -2.58 -24.27 4.40
CA TYR A 400 -4.02 -24.02 4.22
C TYR A 400 -4.92 -25.06 4.86
N GLN A 401 -4.35 -26.15 5.37
CA GLN A 401 -5.06 -27.26 6.02
C GLN A 401 -6.11 -26.80 7.05
N VAL A 402 -5.73 -25.89 7.94
CA VAL A 402 -6.63 -25.39 9.01
C VAL A 402 -7.82 -24.64 8.38
N ASN A 403 -7.54 -23.67 7.50
CA ASN A 403 -8.57 -22.88 6.84
C ASN A 403 -9.51 -23.73 5.97
N ALA A 404 -8.97 -24.75 5.30
CA ALA A 404 -9.75 -25.67 4.49
C ALA A 404 -10.69 -26.52 5.34
N LEU A 405 -10.19 -27.05 6.48
CA LEU A 405 -11.01 -27.84 7.39
C LEU A 405 -12.09 -26.98 8.09
N GLU A 406 -11.77 -25.75 8.46
CA GLU A 406 -12.75 -24.77 8.98
C GLU A 406 -13.83 -24.45 7.95
N ALA A 407 -13.46 -24.26 6.68
CA ALA A 407 -14.43 -24.04 5.60
C ALA A 407 -15.35 -25.26 5.37
N ILE A 408 -14.80 -26.49 5.44
CA ILE A 408 -15.60 -27.72 5.38
C ILE A 408 -16.55 -27.82 6.58
N LEU A 409 -16.06 -27.52 7.78
CA LEU A 409 -16.87 -27.50 9.00
C LEU A 409 -18.05 -26.52 8.86
N ALA A 410 -17.77 -25.27 8.48
CA ALA A 410 -18.80 -24.26 8.32
C ALA A 410 -19.88 -24.70 7.33
N TRP A 411 -19.49 -25.39 6.26
CA TRP A 411 -20.42 -25.89 5.26
C TRP A 411 -21.28 -27.06 5.76
N ILE A 412 -20.68 -28.07 6.40
CA ILE A 412 -21.43 -29.24 6.91
C ILE A 412 -22.36 -28.86 8.07
N GLN A 413 -22.04 -27.83 8.84
CA GLN A 413 -22.91 -27.30 9.90
C GLN A 413 -24.26 -26.82 9.35
N ASP A 414 -24.26 -26.19 8.18
CA ASP A 414 -25.48 -25.63 7.58
C ASP A 414 -26.16 -26.58 6.57
N GLU A 415 -25.39 -27.38 5.81
CA GLU A 415 -25.91 -28.25 4.74
C GLU A 415 -25.42 -29.72 4.88
N THR A 416 -25.65 -30.32 6.06
CA THR A 416 -25.05 -31.61 6.46
C THR A 416 -25.20 -32.71 5.40
N SER A 417 -26.43 -33.05 4.96
CA SER A 417 -26.66 -34.18 4.05
C SER A 417 -25.97 -34.02 2.69
N LYS A 418 -25.90 -32.78 2.18
CA LYS A 418 -25.30 -32.46 0.88
C LYS A 418 -23.78 -32.61 0.95
N VAL A 419 -23.16 -32.02 1.97
CA VAL A 419 -21.70 -32.09 2.18
C VAL A 419 -21.26 -33.51 2.54
N GLU A 420 -22.00 -34.19 3.42
CA GLU A 420 -21.72 -35.56 3.87
C GLU A 420 -21.55 -36.53 2.70
N SER A 421 -22.42 -36.45 1.68
CA SER A 421 -22.35 -37.33 0.50
C SER A 421 -21.00 -37.26 -0.24
N VAL A 422 -20.35 -36.09 -0.23
CA VAL A 422 -19.05 -35.86 -0.86
C VAL A 422 -17.90 -36.27 0.07
N LEU A 423 -18.03 -36.00 1.38
CA LEU A 423 -17.01 -36.40 2.36
C LEU A 423 -16.85 -37.91 2.42
N LEU A 424 -17.94 -38.67 2.28
CA LEU A 424 -17.95 -40.13 2.35
C LEU A 424 -17.32 -40.84 1.15
N LEU A 425 -16.96 -40.12 0.09
CA LEU A 425 -16.23 -40.71 -1.03
C LEU A 425 -14.89 -41.27 -0.53
N PRO A 426 -14.48 -42.50 -0.91
CA PRO A 426 -13.27 -43.13 -0.37
C PRO A 426 -12.01 -42.26 -0.50
N LYS A 427 -11.82 -41.59 -1.65
CA LYS A 427 -10.72 -40.65 -1.87
C LYS A 427 -10.72 -39.50 -0.85
N ASN A 428 -11.89 -38.96 -0.52
CA ASN A 428 -12.03 -37.80 0.33
C ASN A 428 -11.86 -38.15 1.81
N ILE A 429 -12.29 -39.34 2.23
CA ILE A 429 -11.95 -39.89 3.54
C ILE A 429 -10.43 -40.03 3.69
N GLU A 430 -9.73 -40.56 2.67
CA GLU A 430 -8.26 -40.65 2.70
C GLU A 430 -7.60 -39.26 2.83
N LEU A 431 -8.10 -38.22 2.15
CA LEU A 431 -7.59 -36.84 2.30
C LEU A 431 -7.74 -36.32 3.74
N ILE A 432 -8.89 -36.55 4.38
CA ILE A 432 -9.12 -36.15 5.79
C ILE A 432 -8.20 -36.93 6.73
N LEU A 433 -8.02 -38.23 6.49
CA LEU A 433 -7.12 -39.08 7.27
C LEU A 433 -5.66 -38.65 7.13
N GLU A 434 -5.20 -38.41 5.91
CA GLU A 434 -3.86 -37.90 5.62
C GLU A 434 -3.62 -36.57 6.31
N ALA A 435 -4.60 -35.67 6.27
CA ALA A 435 -4.52 -34.38 6.96
C ALA A 435 -4.27 -34.54 8.46
N PHE A 436 -5.04 -35.39 9.14
CA PHE A 436 -4.86 -35.67 10.57
C PHE A 436 -3.50 -36.33 10.88
N ILE A 437 -3.06 -37.26 10.02
CA ILE A 437 -1.79 -37.99 10.21
C ILE A 437 -0.59 -37.09 10.00
N MET A 438 -0.60 -36.27 8.94
CA MET A 438 0.53 -35.45 8.51
C MET A 438 0.63 -34.12 9.24
N ALA A 439 -0.45 -33.67 9.90
CA ALA A 439 -0.45 -32.43 10.67
C ALA A 439 0.63 -32.42 11.77
N LYS A 440 1.31 -31.28 11.89
CA LYS A 440 2.44 -31.04 12.81
C LYS A 440 2.19 -29.78 13.64
N ALA A 441 2.78 -29.74 14.83
CA ALA A 441 2.82 -28.56 15.71
C ALA A 441 1.45 -27.85 15.80
N ASN A 442 1.40 -26.53 15.58
CA ASN A 442 0.21 -25.70 15.71
C ASN A 442 -0.93 -26.13 14.76
N SER A 443 -0.62 -26.54 13.52
CA SER A 443 -1.66 -27.01 12.59
C SER A 443 -2.39 -28.24 13.15
N PHE A 444 -1.66 -29.16 13.80
CA PHE A 444 -2.29 -30.30 14.47
C PHE A 444 -3.24 -29.86 15.59
N GLU A 445 -2.91 -28.84 16.36
CA GLU A 445 -3.78 -28.37 17.45
C GLU A 445 -5.07 -27.76 16.89
N ASN A 446 -4.94 -26.96 15.83
CA ASN A 446 -6.03 -26.19 15.25
C ASN A 446 -7.01 -27.03 14.40
N ILE A 447 -6.61 -28.20 13.91
CA ILE A 447 -7.53 -29.10 13.17
C ILE A 447 -8.40 -29.97 14.08
N LEU A 448 -8.06 -30.14 15.36
CA LEU A 448 -8.75 -31.10 16.22
C LEU A 448 -10.17 -30.68 16.57
N GLU A 449 -10.39 -29.41 16.88
CA GLU A 449 -11.74 -28.92 17.19
C GLU A 449 -12.64 -29.01 15.94
N PRO A 450 -12.22 -28.54 14.74
CA PRO A 450 -13.03 -28.73 13.55
C PRO A 450 -13.31 -30.20 13.21
N LEU A 451 -12.30 -31.07 13.31
CA LEU A 451 -12.47 -32.49 13.04
C LEU A 451 -13.42 -33.15 14.05
N HIS A 452 -13.34 -32.78 15.33
CA HIS A 452 -14.25 -33.24 16.35
C HIS A 452 -15.71 -32.88 16.04
N ILE A 453 -15.95 -31.62 15.68
CA ILE A 453 -17.32 -31.17 15.39
C ILE A 453 -17.84 -31.89 14.12
N ILE A 454 -17.01 -32.09 13.10
CA ILE A 454 -17.39 -32.87 11.91
C ILE A 454 -17.80 -34.30 12.27
N THR A 455 -17.05 -34.99 13.15
CA THR A 455 -17.40 -36.35 13.58
C THR A 455 -18.63 -36.41 14.47
N GLN A 456 -19.01 -35.31 15.13
CA GLN A 456 -20.28 -35.21 15.83
C GLN A 456 -21.46 -34.98 14.89
N LEU A 457 -21.28 -34.16 13.85
CA LEU A 457 -22.33 -33.82 12.89
C LEU A 457 -22.67 -34.97 11.94
N SER A 458 -21.67 -35.79 11.56
CA SER A 458 -21.87 -36.96 10.71
C SER A 458 -21.31 -38.22 11.35
N THR A 459 -22.21 -39.08 11.81
CA THR A 459 -21.88 -40.41 12.34
C THR A 459 -21.27 -41.30 11.25
N SER A 460 -21.68 -41.12 9.99
CA SER A 460 -21.15 -41.84 8.83
C SER A 460 -19.68 -41.51 8.59
N VAL A 461 -19.32 -40.22 8.65
CA VAL A 461 -17.92 -39.77 8.52
C VAL A 461 -17.10 -40.23 9.71
N ALA A 462 -17.63 -40.15 10.94
CA ALA A 462 -16.97 -40.68 12.12
C ALA A 462 -16.65 -42.18 11.99
N PHE A 463 -17.60 -42.98 11.49
CA PHE A 463 -17.38 -44.39 11.22
C PHE A 463 -16.35 -44.62 10.09
N ALA A 464 -16.42 -43.86 9.00
CA ALA A 464 -15.48 -43.99 7.87
C ALA A 464 -14.02 -43.64 8.26
N LEU A 465 -13.82 -42.72 9.21
CA LEU A 465 -12.51 -42.35 9.75
C LEU A 465 -11.93 -43.39 10.72
N ALA A 466 -12.72 -44.38 11.16
CA ALA A 466 -12.34 -45.41 12.14
C ALA A 466 -11.36 -46.46 11.57
N GLN A 467 -10.31 -46.01 10.88
CA GLN A 467 -9.31 -46.84 10.25
C GLN A 467 -8.09 -47.09 11.17
N PRO A 468 -7.32 -48.18 10.97
CA PRO A 468 -6.19 -48.51 11.83
C PRO A 468 -5.11 -47.42 11.94
N ARG A 469 -4.84 -46.69 10.84
CA ARG A 469 -3.86 -45.60 10.82
C ARG A 469 -4.31 -44.40 11.67
N PHE A 470 -5.61 -44.12 11.67
CA PHE A 470 -6.21 -43.05 12.46
C PHE A 470 -6.04 -43.35 13.96
N PHE A 471 -6.45 -44.53 14.42
CA PHE A 471 -6.29 -44.96 15.81
C PHE A 471 -4.81 -44.93 16.25
N LYS A 472 -3.90 -45.46 15.44
CA LYS A 472 -2.46 -45.44 15.75
C LYS A 472 -1.95 -44.01 16.00
N ARG A 473 -2.34 -43.06 15.13
CA ARG A 473 -1.94 -41.65 15.29
C ARG A 473 -2.61 -40.99 16.49
N LEU A 474 -3.92 -41.19 16.67
CA LEU A 474 -4.69 -40.61 17.77
C LEU A 474 -4.11 -41.03 19.12
N LEU A 475 -3.90 -42.33 19.33
CA LEU A 475 -3.41 -42.88 20.59
C LEU A 475 -2.00 -42.42 20.90
N HIS A 476 -1.13 -42.38 19.90
CA HIS A 476 0.22 -41.81 20.04
C HIS A 476 0.19 -40.34 20.49
N ARG A 477 -0.84 -39.57 20.10
CA ARG A 477 -0.97 -38.14 20.44
C ARG A 477 -1.77 -37.88 21.71
N LEU A 478 -2.40 -38.88 22.35
CA LEU A 478 -3.09 -38.68 23.63
C LEU A 478 -2.15 -38.31 24.79
N GLY A 479 -0.85 -38.60 24.68
CA GLY A 479 0.17 -38.14 25.64
C GLY A 479 0.68 -36.70 25.42
N HIS A 480 0.00 -35.88 24.61
CA HIS A 480 0.46 -34.54 24.27
C HIS A 480 0.55 -33.62 25.51
N PRO A 481 1.55 -32.72 25.62
CA PRO A 481 1.71 -31.86 26.80
C PRO A 481 0.54 -30.88 27.01
N LYS A 482 -0.08 -30.39 25.92
CA LYS A 482 -1.19 -29.44 26.01
C LYS A 482 -2.53 -30.11 26.31
N PRO A 483 -3.25 -29.70 27.38
CA PRO A 483 -4.56 -30.28 27.73
C PRO A 483 -5.62 -30.17 26.63
N VAL A 484 -5.72 -29.03 25.95
CA VAL A 484 -6.72 -28.81 24.89
C VAL A 484 -6.60 -29.87 23.77
N VAL A 485 -5.36 -30.23 23.40
CA VAL A 485 -5.09 -31.27 22.41
C VAL A 485 -5.58 -32.64 22.89
N ARG A 486 -5.24 -33.02 24.13
CA ARG A 486 -5.66 -34.30 24.70
C ARG A 486 -7.18 -34.39 24.83
N LEU A 487 -7.82 -33.30 25.25
CA LEU A 487 -9.27 -33.21 25.37
C LEU A 487 -9.95 -33.44 24.02
N ASN A 488 -9.51 -32.76 22.96
CA ASN A 488 -10.13 -32.90 21.64
C ASN A 488 -9.86 -34.27 21.00
N LEU A 489 -8.69 -34.86 21.23
CA LEU A 489 -8.43 -36.25 20.81
C LEU A 489 -9.34 -37.24 21.53
N LEU A 490 -9.58 -37.05 22.83
CA LEU A 490 -10.48 -37.89 23.62
C LEU A 490 -11.94 -37.74 23.18
N ARG A 491 -12.35 -36.51 22.85
CA ARG A 491 -13.67 -36.21 22.26
C ARG A 491 -13.86 -36.88 20.90
N ILE A 492 -12.87 -36.80 20.00
CA ILE A 492 -12.89 -37.50 18.70
C ILE A 492 -12.98 -39.02 18.92
N LEU A 493 -12.19 -39.58 19.84
CA LEU A 493 -12.21 -41.00 20.16
C LEU A 493 -13.61 -41.44 20.61
N ARG A 494 -14.24 -40.68 21.50
CA ARG A 494 -15.62 -40.92 21.95
C ARG A 494 -16.60 -40.94 20.78
N SER A 495 -16.60 -39.90 19.94
CA SER A 495 -17.49 -39.79 18.78
C SER A 495 -17.39 -41.01 17.85
N ILE A 496 -16.21 -41.59 17.69
CA ILE A 496 -16.02 -42.81 16.89
C ILE A 496 -16.53 -44.06 17.63
N CYS A 497 -16.22 -44.21 18.92
CA CYS A 497 -16.69 -45.34 19.73
C CYS A 497 -18.21 -45.40 19.87
N ASP A 498 -18.86 -44.23 19.91
CA ASP A 498 -20.32 -44.12 19.96
C ASP A 498 -21.02 -44.73 18.74
N VAL A 499 -20.42 -44.59 17.56
CA VAL A 499 -21.03 -45.00 16.29
C VAL A 499 -20.54 -46.35 15.77
N HIS A 500 -19.39 -46.85 16.25
CA HIS A 500 -18.78 -48.06 15.68
C HIS A 500 -19.54 -49.34 16.08
N PRO A 501 -20.02 -50.17 15.12
CA PRO A 501 -20.79 -51.38 15.42
C PRO A 501 -20.06 -52.40 16.30
N GLN A 502 -18.73 -52.49 16.15
CA GLN A 502 -17.85 -53.38 16.93
C GLN A 502 -17.03 -52.61 17.98
N ARG A 503 -17.65 -51.66 18.68
CA ARG A 503 -16.97 -50.80 19.68
C ARG A 503 -16.18 -51.57 20.74
N GLU A 504 -16.69 -52.71 21.21
CA GLU A 504 -16.00 -53.57 22.19
C GLU A 504 -14.70 -54.17 21.62
N ALA A 505 -14.76 -54.68 20.38
CA ALA A 505 -13.58 -55.26 19.73
C ALA A 505 -12.51 -54.21 19.42
N ILE A 506 -12.90 -52.98 19.06
CA ILE A 506 -11.96 -51.86 18.90
C ILE A 506 -11.35 -51.47 20.24
N ALA A 507 -12.17 -51.37 21.29
CA ALA A 507 -11.71 -51.03 22.63
C ALA A 507 -10.66 -52.02 23.14
N GLU A 508 -10.88 -53.32 22.90
CA GLU A 508 -9.92 -54.37 23.23
C GLU A 508 -8.66 -54.29 22.35
N ARG A 509 -8.82 -54.24 21.02
CA ARG A 509 -7.71 -54.24 20.05
C ARG A 509 -6.70 -53.12 20.30
N TYR A 510 -7.17 -51.94 20.70
CA TYR A 510 -6.34 -50.76 20.90
C TYR A 510 -6.06 -50.44 22.38
N GLY A 511 -6.47 -51.31 23.31
CA GLY A 511 -6.24 -51.11 24.74
C GLY A 511 -6.87 -49.84 25.30
N LEU A 512 -8.02 -49.42 24.75
CA LEU A 512 -8.65 -48.14 25.07
C LEU A 512 -9.05 -48.05 26.55
N PHE A 513 -9.40 -49.17 27.18
CA PHE A 513 -9.77 -49.23 28.59
C PHE A 513 -8.64 -48.77 29.51
N GLU A 514 -7.42 -49.27 29.30
CA GLU A 514 -6.28 -48.93 30.15
C GLU A 514 -5.86 -47.48 29.96
N ILE A 515 -5.88 -47.00 28.71
CA ILE A 515 -5.55 -45.60 28.40
C ILE A 515 -6.57 -44.64 29.04
N THR A 516 -7.87 -44.90 28.85
CA THR A 516 -8.94 -44.05 29.40
C THR A 516 -9.00 -44.14 30.94
N SER A 517 -8.79 -45.32 31.53
CA SER A 517 -8.69 -45.49 32.99
C SER A 517 -7.50 -44.74 33.58
N ARG A 518 -6.35 -44.73 32.91
CA ARG A 518 -5.20 -43.94 33.35
C ARG A 518 -5.50 -42.45 33.27
N MET A 519 -6.06 -41.98 32.15
CA MET A 519 -6.41 -40.56 31.97
C MET A 519 -7.47 -40.07 32.97
N SER A 520 -8.42 -40.92 33.39
CA SER A 520 -9.43 -40.54 34.38
C SER A 520 -8.89 -40.35 35.81
N ARG A 521 -7.78 -41.03 36.14
CA ARG A 521 -7.12 -40.99 37.46
C ARG A 521 -5.99 -39.96 37.50
N GLU A 522 -5.15 -39.95 36.46
CA GLU A 522 -3.81 -39.32 36.49
C GLU A 522 -3.69 -38.03 35.65
N ASP A 523 -4.64 -37.71 34.76
CA ASP A 523 -4.51 -36.49 33.93
C ASP A 523 -4.64 -35.21 34.79
N PRO A 524 -3.73 -34.23 34.64
CA PRO A 524 -3.78 -33.00 35.43
C PRO A 524 -5.02 -32.14 35.15
N ALA A 525 -5.66 -32.26 33.97
CA ALA A 525 -6.81 -31.45 33.62
C ALA A 525 -8.14 -32.12 34.04
N VAL A 526 -8.95 -31.41 34.83
CA VAL A 526 -10.24 -31.90 35.35
C VAL A 526 -11.20 -32.34 34.24
N LEU A 527 -11.35 -31.53 33.18
CA LEU A 527 -12.25 -31.84 32.06
C LEU A 527 -11.89 -33.13 31.33
N ILE A 528 -10.59 -33.45 31.24
CA ILE A 528 -10.14 -34.71 30.64
C ILE A 528 -10.49 -35.88 31.57
N ARG A 529 -10.28 -35.72 32.88
CA ARG A 529 -10.63 -36.75 33.86
C ARG A 529 -12.13 -37.06 33.86
N GLU A 530 -12.97 -36.03 33.79
CA GLU A 530 -14.42 -36.16 33.70
C GLU A 530 -14.86 -36.84 32.41
N LEU A 531 -14.39 -36.37 31.26
CA LEU A 531 -14.70 -36.98 29.97
C LEU A 531 -14.23 -38.44 29.88
N ALA A 532 -13.05 -38.75 30.43
CA ALA A 532 -12.55 -40.11 30.48
C ALA A 532 -13.42 -41.00 31.39
N ARG A 533 -13.92 -40.47 32.52
CA ARG A 533 -14.84 -41.17 33.41
C ARG A 533 -16.20 -41.42 32.73
N GLU A 534 -16.69 -40.47 31.96
CA GLU A 534 -17.88 -40.66 31.12
C GLU A 534 -17.63 -41.78 30.10
N ILE A 535 -16.51 -41.77 29.37
CA ILE A 535 -16.21 -42.84 28.40
C ILE A 535 -16.13 -44.23 29.07
N LEU A 536 -15.62 -44.31 30.31
CA LEU A 536 -15.57 -45.57 31.07
C LEU A 536 -16.94 -46.03 31.58
N SER A 537 -17.86 -45.11 31.88
CA SER A 537 -19.23 -45.45 32.27
C SER A 537 -20.11 -45.83 31.07
N GLN A 538 -19.68 -45.51 29.86
CA GLN A 538 -20.31 -45.96 28.64
C GLN A 538 -20.03 -47.45 28.38
N GLY A 539 -21.00 -48.16 27.79
CA GLY A 539 -20.94 -49.59 27.48
C GLY A 539 -19.99 -49.97 26.34
N TYR A 540 -18.82 -49.33 26.22
CA TYR A 540 -17.82 -49.65 25.20
C TYR A 540 -16.90 -50.81 25.61
N PHE A 541 -16.85 -51.14 26.90
CA PHE A 541 -15.95 -52.13 27.48
C PHE A 541 -16.73 -53.32 28.02
N SER A 542 -16.33 -54.54 27.68
CA SER A 542 -17.01 -55.74 28.16
C SER A 542 -16.95 -55.85 29.69
N THR A 543 -18.04 -56.31 30.31
CA THR A 543 -18.18 -56.47 31.76
C THR A 543 -17.19 -57.47 32.38
N SER A 544 -16.56 -58.29 31.54
CA SER A 544 -15.51 -59.25 31.90
C SER A 544 -14.20 -58.57 32.30
N ILE A 545 -13.88 -57.42 31.70
CA ILE A 545 -12.64 -56.66 31.95
C ILE A 545 -12.79 -55.77 33.19
N THR A 546 -13.97 -55.19 33.39
CA THR A 546 -14.28 -54.37 34.58
C THR A 546 -14.32 -55.20 35.86
N LYS A 547 -14.83 -56.44 35.82
CA LYS A 547 -14.85 -57.36 36.99
C LYS A 547 -13.52 -58.03 37.30
N LYS A 548 -12.64 -58.27 36.32
CA LYS A 548 -11.35 -58.94 36.55
C LYS A 548 -10.37 -58.09 37.38
N LYS A 549 -10.48 -56.75 37.37
CA LYS A 549 -9.56 -55.85 38.09
C LYS A 549 -10.11 -55.26 39.39
N SER A 550 -11.43 -55.19 39.62
CA SER A 550 -11.99 -54.84 40.94
C SER A 550 -11.57 -55.83 42.03
N ASN A 551 -11.34 -57.10 41.67
CA ASN A 551 -10.84 -58.12 42.59
C ASN A 551 -9.33 -57.99 42.90
N ASN A 552 -8.55 -57.28 42.06
CA ASN A 552 -7.10 -57.08 42.31
C ASN A 552 -6.81 -55.85 43.17
N GLU A 553 -7.69 -54.84 43.23
CA GLU A 553 -7.52 -53.67 44.12
C GLU A 553 -7.83 -54.02 45.61
N ILE A 554 -8.57 -55.09 45.89
CA ILE A 554 -8.92 -55.51 47.27
C ILE A 554 -7.80 -56.32 47.94
N ALA A 555 -6.86 -56.90 47.18
CA ALA A 555 -5.85 -57.83 47.69
C ALA A 555 -4.57 -57.17 48.26
N ILE A 556 -4.40 -55.84 48.16
CA ILE A 556 -3.14 -55.14 48.54
C ILE A 556 -3.26 -54.40 49.90
N SER A 557 -4.45 -54.36 50.53
CA SER A 557 -4.66 -53.65 51.79
C SER A 557 -4.82 -54.58 53.00
N GLN A 558 -3.80 -55.39 53.31
CA GLN A 558 -3.62 -55.93 54.67
C GLN A 558 -2.14 -56.18 54.98
N LYS A 559 -1.50 -55.22 55.67
CA LYS A 559 -0.57 -55.49 56.78
C LYS A 559 -0.25 -54.20 57.57
N GLU A 560 -0.50 -54.28 58.86
CA GLU A 560 -0.27 -53.30 59.93
C GLU A 560 1.17 -53.38 60.51
N PRO A 561 1.58 -52.47 61.42
CA PRO A 561 2.93 -51.89 61.47
C PRO A 561 3.83 -52.45 62.60
N ILE A 562 5.15 -52.18 62.54
CA ILE A 562 6.07 -52.32 63.68
C ILE A 562 7.07 -51.15 63.69
N ILE A 563 7.27 -50.58 64.88
CA ILE A 563 8.12 -49.45 65.26
C ILE A 563 9.42 -49.96 65.92
N ALA A 564 10.53 -49.25 65.62
CA ALA A 564 11.80 -49.00 66.33
C ALA A 564 12.60 -50.10 67.05
N GLU A 565 13.93 -50.11 66.84
CA GLU A 565 14.91 -49.79 67.89
C GLU A 565 16.32 -49.49 67.32
N GLU A 566 17.02 -48.62 68.03
CA GLU A 566 18.32 -47.97 67.78
C GLU A 566 19.54 -48.88 68.07
N THR A 567 20.73 -48.53 67.56
CA THR A 567 21.92 -48.18 68.38
C THR A 567 23.14 -47.76 67.53
N ASP A 568 23.63 -46.56 67.82
CA ASP A 568 25.02 -46.10 68.07
C ASP A 568 26.17 -46.14 67.03
N ALA A 569 26.46 -44.94 66.52
CA ALA A 569 27.61 -44.04 66.81
C ALA A 569 29.08 -44.40 66.47
N ASN A 570 29.68 -43.46 65.70
CA ASN A 570 31.06 -42.88 65.69
C ASN A 570 31.71 -42.90 64.30
N VAL A 571 32.45 -41.90 63.77
CA VAL A 571 32.97 -40.58 64.21
C VAL A 571 33.53 -39.86 62.95
N SER A 572 33.55 -38.50 62.95
CA SER A 572 34.37 -37.53 62.16
C SER A 572 34.26 -37.51 60.62
N ASP A 573 34.45 -36.42 59.86
CA ASP A 573 34.55 -34.96 60.04
C ASP A 573 34.63 -34.34 58.61
N VAL A 574 34.41 -33.02 58.50
CA VAL A 574 34.86 -32.06 57.46
C VAL A 574 34.09 -31.95 56.12
N GLU A 575 33.19 -30.97 56.09
CA GLU A 575 33.23 -29.72 55.30
C GLU A 575 33.79 -29.66 53.84
N ASP A 576 32.87 -29.24 52.95
CA ASP A 576 32.92 -28.09 52.02
C ASP A 576 33.48 -28.16 50.58
N ASN A 577 32.65 -27.57 49.68
CA ASN A 577 32.95 -26.73 48.50
C ASN A 577 33.79 -27.32 47.33
N SER A 578 33.72 -26.88 46.06
CA SER A 578 32.86 -26.02 45.22
C SER A 578 33.54 -25.98 43.83
N ALA A 579 32.79 -25.62 42.77
CA ALA A 579 33.23 -24.92 41.53
C ALA A 579 34.29 -25.56 40.59
N ARG A 580 33.93 -25.79 39.31
CA ARG A 580 34.30 -25.02 38.07
C ARG A 580 35.77 -25.09 37.65
N ASP A 581 36.03 -25.42 36.37
CA ASP A 581 36.54 -24.45 35.37
C ASP A 581 36.71 -25.03 33.96
N ASP A 582 36.57 -24.11 32.99
CA ASP A 582 36.80 -24.19 31.55
C ASP A 582 38.30 -24.32 31.18
N ILE A 583 38.62 -24.66 29.92
CA ILE A 583 39.40 -23.82 28.97
C ILE A 583 39.81 -24.60 27.68
N SER A 584 39.78 -23.82 26.59
CA SER A 584 40.08 -24.01 25.16
C SER A 584 41.46 -24.52 24.73
N LEU A 585 41.55 -25.05 23.50
CA LEU A 585 42.71 -24.89 22.58
C LEU A 585 42.28 -24.85 21.08
N GLN A 586 42.75 -23.82 20.35
CA GLN A 586 42.99 -23.74 18.87
C GLN A 586 44.33 -24.47 18.55
N GLU A 587 44.74 -24.91 17.36
CA GLU A 587 44.51 -24.56 15.94
C GLU A 587 45.10 -25.70 15.06
N ASP A 588 44.60 -25.97 13.85
CA ASP A 588 45.42 -26.13 12.62
C ASP A 588 44.59 -26.41 11.34
N ILE A 589 45.21 -26.06 10.20
CA ILE A 589 44.65 -25.66 8.89
C ILE A 589 44.44 -26.83 7.90
N THR A 590 43.36 -26.82 7.09
CA THR A 590 43.38 -26.96 5.59
C THR A 590 41.98 -27.04 4.92
N SER A 591 41.80 -26.18 3.91
CA SER A 591 40.91 -26.13 2.74
C SER A 591 39.71 -27.11 2.54
N ILE A 592 38.53 -26.56 2.17
CA ILE A 592 37.84 -26.67 0.84
C ILE A 592 36.38 -26.16 0.93
N ASN A 593 35.99 -25.42 -0.12
CA ASN A 593 34.70 -24.76 -0.39
C ASN A 593 33.42 -25.58 -0.18
N GLY A 594 32.33 -24.93 0.26
CA GLY A 594 30.97 -25.47 0.13
C GLY A 594 29.86 -24.62 0.76
N SER A 595 29.18 -23.82 -0.05
CA SER A 595 28.04 -22.96 0.32
C SER A 595 26.88 -23.72 0.99
N ARG A 596 26.39 -23.25 2.15
CA ARG A 596 25.05 -23.60 2.68
C ARG A 596 24.36 -22.40 3.34
N ARG A 597 23.28 -21.94 2.69
CA ARG A 597 22.28 -21.00 3.21
C ARG A 597 21.53 -21.62 4.39
N ARG A 598 21.47 -20.91 5.53
CA ARG A 598 20.55 -21.19 6.63
C ARG A 598 19.16 -20.64 6.30
N ALA A 599 18.14 -21.49 6.46
CA ALA A 599 16.74 -21.11 6.49
C ALA A 599 16.42 -20.37 7.80
N LEU A 600 15.72 -19.25 7.70
CA LEU A 600 15.19 -18.50 8.83
C LEU A 600 13.75 -18.97 9.17
N SER A 601 13.50 -19.01 10.46
CA SER A 601 12.32 -19.48 11.19
C SER A 601 11.09 -18.58 11.07
N SER A 602 9.91 -19.20 11.20
CA SER A 602 8.55 -18.65 11.17
C SER A 602 8.20 -17.73 12.37
N PRO A 603 7.27 -16.76 12.22
CA PRO A 603 6.63 -16.07 13.35
C PRO A 603 5.21 -16.62 13.67
N PRO A 604 4.67 -16.37 14.88
CA PRO A 604 3.41 -16.92 15.38
C PRO A 604 2.17 -16.07 15.05
N SER A 605 1.00 -16.69 15.23
CA SER A 605 -0.35 -16.20 14.93
C SER A 605 -0.96 -15.32 16.03
N SER A 606 -1.06 -14.01 15.78
CA SER A 606 -2.08 -13.10 16.31
C SER A 606 -2.09 -11.82 15.47
N TYR A 607 -3.09 -11.66 14.59
CA TYR A 607 -3.18 -10.49 13.70
C TYR A 607 -4.20 -9.47 14.22
N THR A 608 -3.67 -8.39 14.80
CA THR A 608 -4.29 -7.05 14.78
C THR A 608 -3.66 -6.23 13.65
N PRO A 609 -4.41 -5.35 12.96
CA PRO A 609 -3.93 -4.75 11.70
C PRO A 609 -2.96 -3.60 11.97
N SER A 610 -1.69 -3.78 11.61
CA SER A 610 -0.67 -2.72 11.59
C SER A 610 0.09 -2.71 10.26
N THR A 611 -0.04 -1.59 9.57
CA THR A 611 0.80 -1.00 8.49
C THR A 611 2.12 -1.70 8.14
N LEU A 612 2.24 -2.20 6.90
CA LEU A 612 3.48 -2.62 6.27
C LEU A 612 4.23 -1.40 5.70
N ILE A 613 5.39 -1.08 6.28
CA ILE A 613 6.38 -0.13 5.76
C ILE A 613 7.36 -0.90 4.87
N SER A 614 7.57 -0.43 3.64
CA SER A 614 8.58 -0.98 2.73
C SER A 614 9.98 -0.47 3.10
N THR A 615 10.90 -1.39 3.38
CA THR A 615 12.33 -1.08 3.50
C THR A 615 12.99 -1.01 2.12
N THR A 616 13.32 0.20 1.69
CA THR A 616 14.25 0.47 0.59
C THR A 616 15.68 0.25 1.06
N GLN A 617 16.41 -0.64 0.36
CA GLN A 617 17.86 -0.76 0.45
C GLN A 617 18.53 0.54 -0.02
N ARG A 618 19.46 1.08 0.77
CA ARG A 618 20.47 2.07 0.34
C ARG A 618 21.84 1.38 0.29
N PRO A 619 22.69 1.65 -0.70
CA PRO A 619 24.08 1.23 -0.70
C PRO A 619 24.95 2.14 0.18
N LEU A 620 25.97 1.54 0.78
CA LEU A 620 27.02 2.15 1.59
C LEU A 620 27.99 2.92 0.67
N SER A 621 28.19 4.22 0.94
CA SER A 621 29.27 5.02 0.35
C SER A 621 30.41 5.19 1.35
N VAL A 622 31.61 4.93 0.85
CA VAL A 622 32.90 4.92 1.53
C VAL A 622 33.30 6.33 1.99
N THR A 623 33.83 6.41 3.20
CA THR A 623 34.48 7.54 3.86
C THR A 623 35.76 7.98 3.14
N SER A 624 35.92 9.30 2.93
CA SER A 624 37.23 9.95 2.79
C SER A 624 37.27 11.22 3.69
N LEU A 625 38.07 11.13 4.74
CA LEU A 625 38.64 12.23 5.54
C LEU A 625 39.60 13.03 4.62
N SER A 626 39.78 14.36 4.63
CA SER A 626 40.03 15.36 5.69
C SER A 626 40.32 16.75 5.00
N PRO A 627 40.93 17.80 5.62
CA PRO A 627 40.36 18.76 6.58
C PRO A 627 40.69 20.27 6.28
N SER A 628 40.34 21.15 7.25
CA SER A 628 40.73 22.58 7.43
C SER A 628 39.81 23.62 6.76
N LEU A 629 39.43 24.75 7.35
CA LEU A 629 40.15 25.67 8.24
C LEU A 629 39.23 26.31 9.30
N ALA A 630 39.87 26.71 10.39
CA ALA A 630 39.33 27.29 11.61
C ALA A 630 39.10 28.81 11.55
N SER A 631 38.49 29.31 12.64
CA SER A 631 38.51 30.68 13.19
C SER A 631 37.41 31.62 12.67
N TYR A 632 36.72 32.44 13.47
CA TYR A 632 37.06 33.10 14.73
C TYR A 632 35.82 33.32 15.63
N GLN A 633 36.10 33.42 16.93
CA GLN A 633 35.24 33.76 18.07
C GLN A 633 34.58 35.16 17.95
N GLN A 634 33.43 35.39 18.59
CA GLN A 634 33.37 35.99 19.94
C GLN A 634 31.95 36.19 20.48
N GLU A 635 31.82 35.84 21.76
CA GLU A 635 30.68 36.03 22.65
C GLU A 635 30.34 37.51 22.87
N ARG A 636 29.05 37.81 23.14
CA ARG A 636 28.69 38.75 24.22
C ARG A 636 27.33 38.40 24.83
N LYS A 637 27.32 38.50 26.16
CA LYS A 637 26.29 38.07 27.12
C LYS A 637 25.12 39.06 27.24
N SER A 638 23.95 38.47 27.54
CA SER A 638 22.88 38.87 28.47
C SER A 638 22.53 40.35 28.69
N SER A 639 21.25 40.67 28.51
CA SER A 639 20.50 41.49 29.45
C SER A 639 19.01 41.13 29.46
N THR A 640 18.48 41.02 30.68
CA THR A 640 17.11 40.76 31.12
C THR A 640 16.26 42.03 31.17
N SER A 641 14.97 41.95 30.83
CA SER A 641 13.82 42.73 31.40
C SER A 641 12.58 42.41 30.54
N SER A 642 11.61 41.63 31.03
CA SER A 642 10.46 41.97 31.89
C SER A 642 9.22 42.40 31.10
N SER A 643 8.08 41.76 31.42
CA SER A 643 6.66 42.19 31.25
C SER A 643 6.15 42.34 29.80
N GLN A 644 4.96 41.87 29.39
CA GLN A 644 3.67 41.89 30.09
C GLN A 644 2.70 40.91 29.42
N SER A 645 1.96 40.18 30.24
CA SER A 645 0.78 39.39 29.89
C SER A 645 -0.44 40.27 29.60
N ILE A 646 -1.15 40.04 28.49
CA ILE A 646 -2.52 40.54 28.29
C ILE A 646 -3.45 39.33 28.09
N LYS A 647 -4.29 39.10 29.11
CA LYS A 647 -5.53 38.32 29.05
C LYS A 647 -6.65 39.29 28.63
N THR A 648 -7.52 38.87 27.71
CA THR A 648 -8.88 39.41 27.55
C THR A 648 -9.90 38.26 27.60
N PRO A 649 -11.07 38.45 28.23
CA PRO A 649 -12.08 37.40 28.46
C PRO A 649 -13.23 37.47 27.43
N PRO A 650 -14.24 36.56 27.49
CA PRO A 650 -15.16 36.30 26.39
C PRO A 650 -16.45 37.14 26.47
N SER A 651 -17.13 37.32 25.33
CA SER A 651 -18.50 37.81 25.27
C SER A 651 -19.41 36.83 24.54
N SER A 652 -20.57 36.69 25.16
CA SER A 652 -21.68 35.77 24.94
C SER A 652 -22.68 36.24 23.88
N VAL A 653 -23.30 35.27 23.21
CA VAL A 653 -24.75 35.12 22.94
C VAL A 653 -25.47 36.27 22.21
N THR A 654 -26.00 35.96 21.03
CA THR A 654 -27.36 36.37 20.65
C THR A 654 -27.96 35.37 19.65
N SER A 655 -28.98 34.67 20.13
CA SER A 655 -29.98 33.91 19.37
C SER A 655 -31.06 34.88 18.88
N MET A 656 -31.56 34.72 17.65
CA MET A 656 -32.95 35.03 17.32
C MET A 656 -33.44 34.17 16.15
N SER A 657 -34.61 33.57 16.40
CA SER A 657 -35.60 32.90 15.53
C SER A 657 -35.18 31.67 14.73
#